data_AF-A0A8T5AG03-F1
#
_entry.id   AF-A0A8T5AG03-F1
#
_cell.length_a   1.000
_cell.length_b   1.000
_cell.length_c   1.000
_cell.angle_alpha   90.00
_cell.angle_beta   90.00
_cell.angle_gamma   90.00
#
_symmetry.space_group_name_H-M   'P 1'
#
loop_
_entity.id
_entity.type
_entity.pdbx_description
1 polymer ?
#
loop_
_entity_poly.entity_id
_entity_poly.type
_entity_poly.pdbx_seq_one_letter_code
_entity_poly.pdbx_strand_id
1 'polypeptide(L)'
;MPEKNKKYILWLDEISIKDSPLVGGKSASLGEMVRKVGVPVPYGFVITADAYRYYMETNGLDKKIAEVLKDLKDPNDTVVLQRVGAKIRNIVSSAEMPKDLEEEIVNAYSELAKLIGESEPFVAIRSSATAEDLPDASFAGQQETYLNVHGAKEVIEKIKQCYASLFTDRAIFYRTQKKFDHMTVALSTIVQLMVYSRASGVAFTLDVATGDRSVVLIEASYGLGEYIVQGKVTPDEYYVRKSDLKIIKKNIPKKTVQLVRNPTGGTEEKPIPPELQDKQVLTDEQIKELAIYAIKIEEHYGKPMDIEWALDERTNKIFILQARPETFWALKEEETAKKEKGVIRERKILVRGLPASPGISIGRVRVILSLDEITEFQEGEILVTEMTAPDWVPIMRKASAIVTNSGGVTCHAAIVSRELGIPCIVGTASKGTPATEILKDGMVVTVDANLGVVYEGALEEYSVGESKAGVGVTPVVATAQLVEQYPITGTKIYVNLGEPEIAEKVAALPADGVGLLRQEFIWTSEIGEHPLYMIETGRAEEFVNKLAEAIRRICAAFYPRPVVMRFSDFKSTEYRKLKGGEKYEPYEPSALFGWRGASRYYDPRYIEAFKLEIKAVKKVREEYGLKNLWVMIPFCRRVDELERIIKIMEEEGLRKDPDFKIWLMAELPSNILLADKFNKYIDGYSIGSNDLTMTILGCDRDNEAVAHLFDERDLAVKRAIKLLIKLAHKDGKVVSICGQAPSIYPDFVEFLIRSGIDSISVNPDAVVYTRKLVASIEQRIMLEKATGMGIKEDPDLDIPI
;
A
#
# COMPACT_ATOMS: atom_id res chain seq x y z
N MET A 1 -9.30 -36.32 -12.70
CA MET A 1 -9.12 -35.67 -11.38
C MET A 1 -8.74 -36.67 -10.29
N PRO A 2 -9.44 -37.80 -10.07
CA PRO A 2 -9.10 -38.72 -8.96
C PRO A 2 -7.68 -39.32 -8.98
N GLU A 3 -7.10 -39.54 -10.16
CA GLU A 3 -5.80 -40.22 -10.30
C GLU A 3 -4.58 -39.33 -10.02
N LYS A 4 -4.71 -38.00 -10.09
CA LYS A 4 -3.57 -37.09 -9.84
C LYS A 4 -3.22 -36.97 -8.36
N ASN A 5 -4.21 -36.98 -7.48
CA ASN A 5 -4.05 -36.83 -6.02
C ASN A 5 -3.42 -38.06 -5.33
N LYS A 6 -2.70 -38.89 -6.09
CA LYS A 6 -1.97 -40.08 -5.61
C LYS A 6 -0.55 -40.17 -6.17
N LYS A 7 -0.11 -39.20 -7.00
CA LYS A 7 1.25 -39.14 -7.54
C LYS A 7 2.08 -38.15 -6.73
N TYR A 8 3.30 -38.54 -6.36
CA TYR A 8 4.27 -37.62 -5.78
C TYR A 8 4.96 -36.76 -6.83
N ILE A 9 5.13 -37.27 -8.05
CA ILE A 9 5.69 -36.55 -9.20
C ILE A 9 4.61 -36.28 -10.26
N LEU A 10 4.60 -35.06 -10.79
CA LEU A 10 3.82 -34.68 -11.98
C LEU A 10 4.71 -33.92 -12.96
N TRP A 11 4.57 -34.18 -14.27
CA TRP A 11 5.28 -33.43 -15.30
C TRP A 11 4.61 -32.08 -15.60
N LEU A 12 5.36 -31.10 -16.12
CA LEU A 12 4.81 -29.77 -16.43
C LEU A 12 3.67 -29.82 -17.47
N ASP A 13 3.65 -30.80 -18.38
CA ASP A 13 2.58 -31.01 -19.35
C ASP A 13 1.35 -31.76 -18.76
N GLU A 14 1.46 -32.36 -17.58
CA GLU A 14 0.32 -32.95 -16.85
C GLU A 14 -0.50 -31.90 -16.08
N ILE A 15 0.13 -30.83 -15.57
CA ILE A 15 -0.47 -29.86 -14.62
C ILE A 15 -1.10 -28.63 -15.30
N SER A 16 -1.84 -27.81 -14.55
CA SER A 16 -2.58 -26.64 -15.04
C SER A 16 -2.90 -25.69 -13.90
N ILE A 17 -3.44 -24.50 -14.20
CA ILE A 17 -3.79 -23.51 -13.16
C ILE A 17 -4.77 -24.06 -12.11
N LYS A 18 -5.60 -25.05 -12.48
CA LYS A 18 -6.56 -25.74 -11.59
C LYS A 18 -5.90 -26.68 -10.57
N ASP A 19 -4.66 -27.10 -10.82
CA ASP A 19 -3.91 -28.01 -9.95
C ASP A 19 -3.12 -27.24 -8.86
N SER A 20 -3.26 -25.90 -8.76
CA SER A 20 -2.57 -25.05 -7.75
C SER A 20 -2.65 -25.54 -6.29
N PRO A 21 -3.77 -26.09 -5.77
CA PRO A 21 -3.80 -26.67 -4.42
C PRO A 21 -2.89 -27.91 -4.22
N LEU A 22 -2.47 -28.57 -5.31
CA LEU A 22 -1.61 -29.76 -5.32
C LEU A 22 -0.14 -29.42 -5.61
N VAL A 23 0.13 -28.37 -6.41
CA VAL A 23 1.49 -28.04 -6.89
C VAL A 23 1.94 -26.60 -6.63
N GLY A 24 1.14 -25.78 -5.96
CA GLY A 24 1.41 -24.35 -5.75
C GLY A 24 1.21 -23.49 -7.00
N GLY A 25 1.19 -22.17 -6.81
CA GLY A 25 0.88 -21.20 -7.86
C GLY A 25 1.84 -21.19 -9.05
N LYS A 26 3.15 -21.10 -8.80
CA LYS A 26 4.20 -21.07 -9.85
C LYS A 26 4.16 -22.31 -10.73
N SER A 27 4.09 -23.50 -10.12
CA SER A 27 4.05 -24.77 -10.85
C SER A 27 2.80 -24.88 -11.73
N ALA A 28 1.63 -24.50 -11.17
CA ALA A 28 0.37 -24.49 -11.87
C ALA A 28 0.38 -23.51 -13.06
N SER A 29 1.00 -22.34 -12.90
CA SER A 29 1.23 -21.36 -13.98
C SER A 29 2.19 -21.88 -15.07
N LEU A 30 3.30 -22.54 -14.68
CA LEU A 30 4.24 -23.14 -15.62
C LEU A 30 3.58 -24.19 -16.52
N GLY A 31 2.82 -25.12 -15.95
CA GLY A 31 2.12 -26.13 -16.75
C GLY A 31 0.96 -25.56 -17.59
N GLU A 32 0.27 -24.53 -17.08
CA GLU A 32 -0.72 -23.78 -17.86
C GLU A 32 -0.07 -23.13 -19.11
N MET A 33 1.11 -22.54 -18.97
CA MET A 33 1.88 -21.97 -20.09
C MET A 33 2.33 -23.02 -21.10
N VAL A 34 2.91 -24.14 -20.63
CA VAL A 34 3.36 -25.27 -21.46
C VAL A 34 2.21 -25.82 -22.32
N ARG A 35 1.00 -25.94 -21.73
CA ARG A 35 -0.11 -26.65 -22.37
C ARG A 35 -1.05 -25.79 -23.21
N LYS A 36 -1.21 -24.51 -22.88
CA LYS A 36 -2.25 -23.65 -23.49
C LYS A 36 -1.73 -22.37 -24.15
N VAL A 37 -0.66 -21.79 -23.62
CA VAL A 37 -0.12 -20.52 -24.16
C VAL A 37 0.87 -20.78 -25.31
N GLY A 38 1.59 -21.91 -25.27
CA GLY A 38 2.53 -22.29 -26.33
C GLY A 38 3.75 -21.37 -26.41
N VAL A 39 4.21 -20.85 -25.28
CA VAL A 39 5.49 -20.15 -25.12
C VAL A 39 6.60 -21.13 -24.73
N PRO A 40 7.88 -20.89 -25.07
CA PRO A 40 8.96 -21.79 -24.68
C PRO A 40 9.18 -21.72 -23.17
N VAL A 41 8.88 -22.81 -22.46
CA VAL A 41 9.16 -22.98 -21.02
C VAL A 41 10.17 -24.12 -20.90
N PRO A 42 11.24 -24.01 -20.08
CA PRO A 42 12.17 -25.11 -19.89
C PRO A 42 11.44 -26.29 -19.25
N TYR A 43 11.64 -27.49 -19.80
CA TYR A 43 10.90 -28.68 -19.37
C TYR A 43 11.34 -29.16 -17.98
N GLY A 44 10.52 -30.00 -17.35
CA GLY A 44 10.77 -30.46 -16.00
C GLY A 44 9.56 -31.14 -15.36
N PHE A 45 9.68 -31.43 -14.08
CA PHE A 45 8.66 -32.07 -13.25
C PHE A 45 8.53 -31.34 -11.91
N VAL A 46 7.44 -31.63 -11.19
CA VAL A 46 7.14 -31.04 -9.89
C VAL A 46 6.89 -32.14 -8.86
N ILE A 47 7.44 -31.94 -7.67
CA ILE A 47 7.21 -32.75 -6.48
C ILE A 47 5.99 -32.15 -5.77
N THR A 48 4.92 -32.91 -5.60
CA THR A 48 3.61 -32.39 -5.15
C THR A 48 3.59 -32.00 -3.66
N ALA A 49 2.61 -31.18 -3.27
CA ALA A 49 2.34 -30.84 -1.88
C ALA A 49 2.05 -32.08 -1.00
N ASP A 50 1.55 -33.17 -1.60
CA ASP A 50 1.34 -34.44 -0.90
C ASP A 50 2.66 -35.20 -0.65
N ALA A 51 3.63 -35.10 -1.54
CA ALA A 51 4.98 -35.62 -1.31
C ALA A 51 5.69 -34.87 -0.16
N TYR A 52 5.50 -33.55 -0.06
CA TYR A 52 5.93 -32.77 1.10
C TYR A 52 5.26 -33.25 2.39
N ARG A 53 3.93 -33.44 2.39
CA ARG A 53 3.19 -33.97 3.56
C ARG A 53 3.71 -35.34 3.99
N TYR A 54 3.93 -36.25 3.03
CA TYR A 54 4.48 -37.58 3.28
C TYR A 54 5.91 -37.54 3.85
N TYR A 55 6.77 -36.64 3.34
CA TYR A 55 8.10 -36.39 3.91
C TYR A 55 8.03 -35.91 5.37
N MET A 56 7.11 -34.99 5.68
CA MET A 56 6.92 -34.44 7.03
C MET A 56 6.36 -35.47 8.01
N GLU A 57 5.37 -36.27 7.58
CA GLU A 57 4.72 -37.31 8.39
C GLU A 57 5.67 -38.47 8.71
N THR A 58 6.34 -39.03 7.69
CA THR A 58 7.25 -40.19 7.84
C THR A 58 8.39 -39.90 8.80
N ASN A 59 8.90 -38.67 8.80
CA ASN A 59 9.98 -38.22 9.68
C ASN A 59 9.48 -37.70 11.05
N GLY A 60 8.17 -37.60 11.28
CA GLY A 60 7.58 -37.01 12.50
C GLY A 60 8.01 -35.55 12.71
N LEU A 61 8.14 -34.79 11.62
CA LEU A 61 8.63 -33.40 11.67
C LEU A 61 7.59 -32.46 12.30
N ASP A 62 6.31 -32.75 12.15
CA ASP A 62 5.19 -32.09 12.84
C ASP A 62 5.45 -31.91 14.34
N LYS A 63 5.76 -33.00 15.04
CA LYS A 63 5.99 -33.03 16.49
C LYS A 63 7.31 -32.37 16.88
N LYS A 64 8.36 -32.61 16.10
CA LYS A 64 9.70 -32.01 16.33
C LYS A 64 9.65 -30.49 16.19
N ILE A 65 8.96 -29.98 15.17
CA ILE A 65 8.79 -28.54 14.93
C ILE A 65 7.89 -27.93 16.00
N ALA A 66 6.75 -28.54 16.32
CA ALA A 66 5.85 -28.07 17.37
C ALA A 66 6.54 -27.99 18.74
N GLU A 67 7.46 -28.92 19.07
CA GLU A 67 8.25 -28.85 20.30
C GLU A 67 9.22 -27.66 20.29
N VAL A 68 9.93 -27.43 19.18
CA VAL A 68 10.88 -26.31 19.06
C VAL A 68 10.17 -24.95 19.03
N LEU A 69 8.96 -24.86 18.48
CA LEU A 69 8.16 -23.63 18.50
C LEU A 69 7.72 -23.22 19.92
N LYS A 70 7.67 -24.13 20.90
CA LYS A 70 7.37 -23.77 22.31
C LYS A 70 8.44 -22.88 22.95
N ASP A 71 9.66 -22.90 22.43
CA ASP A 71 10.74 -22.00 22.85
C ASP A 71 10.44 -20.53 22.46
N LEU A 72 9.62 -20.30 21.43
CA LEU A 72 9.24 -18.98 20.92
C LEU A 72 7.96 -18.47 21.62
N LYS A 73 8.13 -17.78 22.76
CA LYS A 73 7.01 -17.23 23.55
C LYS A 73 6.52 -15.87 23.05
N ASP A 74 7.42 -15.07 22.49
CA ASP A 74 7.13 -13.79 21.85
C ASP A 74 7.76 -13.81 20.45
N PRO A 75 6.99 -13.65 19.36
CA PRO A 75 7.56 -13.57 18.02
C PRO A 75 8.51 -12.37 17.83
N ASN A 76 8.40 -11.31 18.65
CA ASN A 76 9.25 -10.13 18.53
C ASN A 76 10.65 -10.30 19.17
N ASP A 77 10.90 -11.39 19.91
CA ASP A 77 12.25 -11.75 20.36
C ASP A 77 13.06 -12.29 19.17
N THR A 78 13.75 -11.39 18.47
CA THR A 78 14.51 -11.70 17.26
C THR A 78 15.62 -12.73 17.47
N VAL A 79 16.25 -12.75 18.65
CA VAL A 79 17.33 -13.67 18.99
C VAL A 79 16.78 -15.08 19.20
N VAL A 80 15.66 -15.21 19.91
CA VAL A 80 14.97 -16.50 20.08
C VAL A 80 14.38 -16.97 18.74
N LEU A 81 13.79 -16.08 17.95
CA LEU A 81 13.24 -16.37 16.63
C LEU A 81 14.29 -16.94 15.67
N GLN A 82 15.44 -16.27 15.51
CA GLN A 82 16.54 -16.74 14.65
C GLN A 82 17.06 -18.12 15.09
N ARG A 83 17.22 -18.32 16.41
CA ARG A 83 17.66 -19.61 16.96
C ARG A 83 16.63 -20.72 16.73
N VAL A 84 15.35 -20.43 16.92
CA VAL A 84 14.22 -21.36 16.70
C VAL A 84 14.10 -21.71 15.22
N GLY A 85 14.12 -20.72 14.34
CA GLY A 85 14.03 -20.93 12.89
C GLY A 85 15.24 -21.69 12.33
N ALA A 86 16.48 -21.34 12.71
CA ALA A 86 17.65 -22.10 12.31
C ALA A 86 17.59 -23.57 12.78
N LYS A 87 17.12 -23.82 14.01
CA LYS A 87 16.93 -25.18 14.55
C LYS A 87 15.85 -25.95 13.79
N ILE A 88 14.73 -25.32 13.44
CA ILE A 88 13.67 -25.92 12.61
C ILE A 88 14.17 -26.21 11.19
N ARG A 89 14.84 -25.26 10.54
CA ARG A 89 15.41 -25.45 9.19
C ARG A 89 16.38 -26.62 9.16
N ASN A 90 17.26 -26.74 10.15
CA ASN A 90 18.18 -27.88 10.29
C ASN A 90 17.45 -29.21 10.54
N ILE A 91 16.38 -29.22 11.35
CA ILE A 91 15.55 -30.42 11.57
C ILE A 91 14.88 -30.89 10.28
N VAL A 92 14.39 -29.96 9.45
CA VAL A 92 13.77 -30.28 8.16
C VAL A 92 14.82 -30.69 7.12
N SER A 93 15.93 -29.97 6.98
CA SER A 93 16.95 -30.28 5.97
C SER A 93 17.81 -31.50 6.29
N SER A 94 17.91 -31.94 7.55
CA SER A 94 18.66 -33.14 7.93
C SER A 94 17.85 -34.44 7.90
N ALA A 95 16.53 -34.37 7.77
CA ALA A 95 15.66 -35.55 7.82
C ALA A 95 15.75 -36.42 6.54
N GLU A 96 15.58 -37.73 6.69
CA GLU A 96 15.78 -38.68 5.58
C GLU A 96 14.64 -38.60 4.56
N MET A 97 14.96 -38.71 3.27
CA MET A 97 13.92 -38.84 2.24
C MET A 97 13.33 -40.25 2.34
N PRO A 98 11.99 -40.43 2.37
CA PRO A 98 11.38 -41.74 2.24
C PRO A 98 11.87 -42.43 0.96
N LYS A 99 12.29 -43.70 1.04
CA LYS A 99 13.01 -44.37 -0.06
C LYS A 99 12.20 -44.50 -1.34
N ASP A 100 10.90 -44.70 -1.22
CA ASP A 100 9.94 -44.71 -2.33
C ASP A 100 9.84 -43.33 -3.01
N LEU A 101 9.77 -42.26 -2.23
CA LEU A 101 9.81 -40.88 -2.76
C LEU A 101 11.18 -40.54 -3.37
N GLU A 102 12.28 -41.00 -2.76
CA GLU A 102 13.64 -40.88 -3.29
C GLU A 102 13.76 -41.58 -4.65
N GLU A 103 13.31 -42.83 -4.76
CA GLU A 103 13.29 -43.59 -6.01
C GLU A 103 12.43 -42.90 -7.09
N GLU A 104 11.24 -42.38 -6.76
CA GLU A 104 10.43 -41.60 -7.71
C GLU A 104 11.15 -40.34 -8.23
N ILE A 105 11.80 -39.56 -7.33
CA ILE A 105 12.57 -38.36 -7.72
C ILE A 105 13.77 -38.73 -8.60
N VAL A 106 14.53 -39.77 -8.23
CA VAL A 106 15.68 -40.27 -9.00
C VAL A 106 15.25 -40.75 -10.39
N ASN A 107 14.13 -41.46 -10.47
CA ASN A 107 13.58 -41.95 -11.74
C ASN A 107 13.12 -40.80 -12.64
N ALA A 108 12.40 -39.81 -12.11
CA ALA A 108 11.96 -38.63 -12.85
C ALA A 108 13.14 -37.78 -13.37
N TYR A 109 14.17 -37.58 -12.53
CA TYR A 109 15.41 -36.92 -12.94
C TYR A 109 16.16 -37.72 -14.02
N SER A 110 16.20 -39.05 -13.91
CA SER A 110 16.81 -39.94 -14.91
C SER A 110 16.01 -39.99 -16.23
N GLU A 111 14.70 -39.78 -16.19
CA GLU A 111 13.86 -39.64 -17.37
C GLU A 111 14.07 -38.27 -18.04
N LEU A 112 14.18 -37.19 -17.26
CA LEU A 112 14.52 -35.86 -17.76
C LEU A 112 15.91 -35.84 -18.44
N ALA A 113 16.88 -36.56 -17.87
CA ALA A 113 18.21 -36.79 -18.45
C ALA A 113 18.12 -37.45 -19.84
N LYS A 114 17.37 -38.57 -19.95
CA LYS A 114 17.12 -39.27 -21.23
C LYS A 114 16.43 -38.39 -22.27
N LEU A 115 15.47 -37.56 -21.86
CA LEU A 115 14.72 -36.67 -22.77
C LEU A 115 15.61 -35.65 -23.47
N ILE A 116 16.69 -35.18 -22.82
CA ILE A 116 17.63 -34.22 -23.44
C ILE A 116 18.93 -34.86 -23.95
N GLY A 117 19.17 -36.15 -23.67
CA GLY A 117 20.37 -36.87 -24.10
C GLY A 117 21.64 -36.57 -23.27
N GLU A 118 21.49 -36.02 -22.07
CA GLU A 118 22.58 -35.77 -21.11
C GLU A 118 22.51 -36.78 -19.96
N SER A 119 23.64 -37.12 -19.32
CA SER A 119 23.65 -38.09 -18.20
C SER A 119 23.21 -37.49 -16.87
N GLU A 120 23.64 -36.26 -16.59
CA GLU A 120 23.32 -35.50 -15.38
C GLU A 120 22.96 -34.07 -15.78
N PRO A 121 21.71 -33.82 -16.21
CA PRO A 121 21.29 -32.51 -16.70
C PRO A 121 21.31 -31.47 -15.57
N PHE A 122 21.86 -30.28 -15.86
CA PHE A 122 21.77 -29.17 -14.91
C PHE A 122 20.32 -28.70 -14.79
N VAL A 123 19.85 -28.53 -13.55
CA VAL A 123 18.48 -28.09 -13.21
C VAL A 123 18.47 -26.89 -12.27
N ALA A 124 17.38 -26.14 -12.31
CA ALA A 124 16.97 -25.18 -11.29
C ALA A 124 15.88 -25.83 -10.42
N ILE A 125 15.99 -25.65 -9.11
CA ILE A 125 15.07 -26.21 -8.12
C ILE A 125 14.39 -25.03 -7.42
N ARG A 126 13.07 -24.89 -7.60
CA ARG A 126 12.29 -23.74 -7.12
C ARG A 126 11.17 -24.16 -6.19
N SER A 127 10.99 -23.38 -5.13
CA SER A 127 9.87 -23.44 -4.20
C SER A 127 8.58 -22.88 -4.83
N SER A 128 7.47 -23.58 -4.65
CA SER A 128 6.12 -23.13 -5.00
C SER A 128 5.12 -23.49 -3.90
N ALA A 129 4.69 -22.53 -3.10
CA ALA A 129 3.76 -22.82 -2.00
C ALA A 129 2.31 -22.87 -2.47
N THR A 130 1.52 -23.71 -1.80
CA THR A 130 0.06 -23.83 -1.99
C THR A 130 -0.72 -22.58 -1.54
N ALA A 131 -0.07 -21.69 -0.78
CA ALA A 131 -0.64 -20.46 -0.24
C ALA A 131 0.10 -19.19 -0.70
N GLU A 132 0.99 -19.27 -1.71
CA GLU A 132 1.91 -18.19 -2.08
C GLU A 132 1.20 -16.93 -2.64
N ASP A 133 0.07 -17.14 -3.32
CA ASP A 133 -0.71 -16.12 -4.04
C ASP A 133 -2.06 -15.80 -3.36
N LEU A 134 -2.18 -15.99 -2.03
CA LEU A 134 -3.40 -15.64 -1.30
C LEU A 134 -3.54 -14.10 -1.17
N PRO A 135 -4.72 -13.50 -1.40
CA PRO A 135 -4.91 -12.04 -1.36
C PRO A 135 -4.46 -11.36 -0.06
N ASP A 136 -4.62 -12.05 1.07
CA ASP A 136 -4.27 -11.54 2.41
C ASP A 136 -2.85 -11.90 2.87
N ALA A 137 -2.09 -12.67 2.07
CA ALA A 137 -0.81 -13.25 2.44
C ALA A 137 0.14 -13.46 1.23
N SER A 138 0.70 -12.39 0.69
CA SER A 138 1.83 -12.46 -0.26
C SER A 138 3.08 -13.03 0.44
N PHE A 139 3.52 -14.22 0.03
CA PHE A 139 4.80 -14.80 0.46
C PHE A 139 5.94 -14.54 -0.54
N ALA A 140 5.75 -13.59 -1.46
CA ALA A 140 6.69 -13.29 -2.53
C ALA A 140 8.12 -13.00 -2.01
N GLY A 141 9.12 -13.64 -2.64
CA GLY A 141 10.54 -13.48 -2.31
C GLY A 141 10.99 -14.08 -0.96
N GLN A 142 10.14 -14.83 -0.24
CA GLN A 142 10.48 -15.39 1.08
C GLN A 142 11.01 -16.84 1.03
N GLN A 143 11.04 -17.47 -0.15
CA GLN A 143 11.32 -18.90 -0.33
C GLN A 143 12.53 -19.09 -1.26
N GLU A 144 13.29 -20.15 -1.04
CA GLU A 144 14.60 -20.34 -1.68
C GLU A 144 14.47 -20.92 -3.10
N THR A 145 15.45 -20.58 -3.95
CA THR A 145 15.65 -21.15 -5.28
C THR A 145 17.10 -21.55 -5.41
N TYR A 146 17.36 -22.75 -5.93
CA TYR A 146 18.71 -23.26 -6.16
C TYR A 146 18.95 -23.40 -7.66
N LEU A 147 19.95 -22.67 -8.16
CA LEU A 147 20.31 -22.67 -9.58
C LEU A 147 21.51 -23.58 -9.85
N ASN A 148 21.53 -24.15 -11.05
CA ASN A 148 22.66 -24.92 -11.58
C ASN A 148 23.04 -26.14 -10.71
N VAL A 149 22.04 -26.90 -10.28
CA VAL A 149 22.18 -28.15 -9.51
C VAL A 149 22.33 -29.32 -10.48
N HIS A 150 23.15 -30.33 -10.17
CA HIS A 150 23.26 -31.54 -11.00
C HIS A 150 23.56 -32.79 -10.16
N GLY A 151 23.20 -33.94 -10.71
CA GLY A 151 23.28 -35.24 -10.05
C GLY A 151 22.12 -35.46 -9.06
N ALA A 152 21.54 -36.65 -9.09
CA ALA A 152 20.29 -36.94 -8.37
C ALA A 152 20.39 -36.71 -6.84
N LYS A 153 21.56 -36.97 -6.26
CA LYS A 153 21.82 -36.73 -4.83
C LYS A 153 21.77 -35.24 -4.45
N GLU A 154 22.32 -34.36 -5.29
CA GLU A 154 22.26 -32.91 -5.03
C GLU A 154 20.83 -32.40 -5.21
N VAL A 155 20.10 -32.91 -6.21
CA VAL A 155 18.68 -32.61 -6.44
C VAL A 155 17.83 -32.91 -5.21
N ILE A 156 17.95 -34.11 -4.63
CA ILE A 156 17.24 -34.50 -3.40
C ILE A 156 17.58 -33.56 -2.23
N GLU A 157 18.86 -33.25 -2.04
CA GLU A 157 19.31 -32.37 -0.97
C GLU A 157 18.76 -30.94 -1.12
N LYS A 158 18.72 -30.40 -2.35
CA LYS A 158 18.13 -29.09 -2.64
C LYS A 158 16.60 -29.08 -2.52
N ILE A 159 15.91 -30.18 -2.81
CA ILE A 159 14.46 -30.33 -2.53
C ILE A 159 14.19 -30.22 -1.02
N LYS A 160 14.99 -30.90 -0.19
CA LYS A 160 14.89 -30.80 1.28
C LYS A 160 15.20 -29.40 1.81
N GLN A 161 16.16 -28.70 1.19
CA GLN A 161 16.43 -27.29 1.53
C GLN A 161 15.25 -26.38 1.15
N CYS A 162 14.61 -26.59 -0.01
CA CYS A 162 13.35 -25.91 -0.35
C CYS A 162 12.26 -26.18 0.71
N TYR A 163 12.10 -27.41 1.18
CA TYR A 163 11.16 -27.75 2.27
C TYR A 163 11.48 -27.02 3.58
N ALA A 164 12.77 -26.86 3.92
CA ALA A 164 13.21 -26.07 5.06
C ALA A 164 12.90 -24.57 4.90
N SER A 165 12.92 -24.04 3.67
CA SER A 165 12.61 -22.62 3.39
C SER A 165 11.19 -22.17 3.76
N LEU A 166 10.23 -23.11 3.95
CA LEU A 166 8.92 -22.79 4.55
C LEU A 166 9.00 -22.28 6.00
N PHE A 167 10.15 -22.45 6.65
CA PHE A 167 10.45 -22.10 8.04
C PHE A 167 11.63 -21.12 8.15
N THR A 168 11.75 -20.19 7.19
CA THR A 168 12.56 -18.98 7.38
C THR A 168 12.06 -18.18 8.59
N ASP A 169 12.94 -17.39 9.19
CA ASP A 169 12.64 -16.64 10.42
C ASP A 169 11.44 -15.68 10.19
N ARG A 170 11.39 -15.06 9.00
CA ARG A 170 10.26 -14.25 8.51
C ARG A 170 8.95 -15.05 8.38
N ALA A 171 9.00 -16.28 7.87
CA ALA A 171 7.80 -17.11 7.72
C ALA A 171 7.23 -17.56 9.09
N ILE A 172 8.10 -17.92 10.05
CA ILE A 172 7.72 -18.26 11.42
C ILE A 172 7.14 -17.04 12.13
N PHE A 173 7.79 -15.88 12.04
CA PHE A 173 7.30 -14.61 12.59
C PHE A 173 5.88 -14.29 12.10
N TYR A 174 5.70 -14.27 10.78
CA TYR A 174 4.43 -13.91 10.15
C TYR A 174 3.30 -14.87 10.56
N ARG A 175 3.53 -16.20 10.51
CA ARG A 175 2.52 -17.18 10.89
C ARG A 175 2.19 -17.10 12.39
N THR A 176 3.18 -16.87 13.25
CA THR A 176 2.98 -16.71 14.70
C THR A 176 2.16 -15.44 15.00
N GLN A 177 2.53 -14.30 14.39
CA GLN A 177 1.83 -13.02 14.57
C GLN A 177 0.37 -13.09 14.10
N LYS A 178 0.11 -13.76 12.97
CA LYS A 178 -1.24 -13.99 12.41
C LYS A 178 -2.01 -15.14 13.07
N LYS A 179 -1.41 -15.86 14.03
CA LYS A 179 -1.96 -17.07 14.67
C LYS A 179 -2.34 -18.18 13.66
N PHE A 180 -1.62 -18.28 12.54
CA PHE A 180 -1.75 -19.38 11.59
C PHE A 180 -0.95 -20.60 12.05
N ASP A 181 -1.57 -21.77 12.00
CA ASP A 181 -0.88 -23.04 12.21
C ASP A 181 0.20 -23.24 11.14
N HIS A 182 1.44 -23.44 11.60
CA HIS A 182 2.62 -23.56 10.77
C HIS A 182 2.59 -24.80 9.88
N MET A 183 1.78 -25.81 10.21
CA MET A 183 1.63 -27.07 9.47
C MET A 183 0.58 -27.02 8.35
N THR A 184 -0.24 -25.95 8.28
CA THR A 184 -1.31 -25.84 7.26
C THR A 184 -0.78 -25.55 5.85
N VAL A 185 0.40 -24.92 5.73
CA VAL A 185 1.00 -24.54 4.45
C VAL A 185 1.89 -25.67 3.93
N ALA A 186 1.55 -26.22 2.77
CA ALA A 186 2.39 -27.20 2.07
C ALA A 186 3.17 -26.57 0.91
N LEU A 187 4.39 -27.06 0.68
CA LEU A 187 5.24 -26.68 -0.44
C LEU A 187 5.20 -27.75 -1.54
N SER A 188 5.20 -27.31 -2.78
CA SER A 188 5.59 -28.11 -3.94
C SER A 188 6.93 -27.60 -4.46
N THR A 189 7.77 -28.49 -4.99
CA THR A 189 9.10 -28.12 -5.49
C THR A 189 9.17 -28.43 -6.98
N ILE A 190 9.57 -27.44 -7.78
CA ILE A 190 9.77 -27.54 -9.23
C ILE A 190 11.21 -27.98 -9.48
N VAL A 191 11.42 -29.02 -10.30
CA VAL A 191 12.72 -29.39 -10.86
C VAL A 191 12.66 -29.12 -12.37
N GLN A 192 13.26 -28.02 -12.79
CA GLN A 192 13.19 -27.50 -14.16
C GLN A 192 14.59 -27.49 -14.79
N LEU A 193 14.70 -27.80 -16.09
CA LEU A 193 15.96 -27.70 -16.84
C LEU A 193 16.59 -26.30 -16.72
N MET A 194 17.90 -26.27 -16.45
CA MET A 194 18.65 -25.03 -16.33
C MET A 194 18.81 -24.39 -17.71
N VAL A 195 18.41 -23.12 -17.82
CA VAL A 195 18.70 -22.29 -19.00
C VAL A 195 20.13 -21.77 -18.88
N TYR A 196 20.94 -21.98 -19.93
CA TYR A 196 22.34 -21.59 -19.95
C TYR A 196 22.41 -20.10 -20.29
N SER A 197 22.04 -19.27 -19.33
CA SER A 197 21.58 -17.91 -19.60
C SER A 197 22.77 -17.00 -19.95
N ARG A 198 22.90 -16.63 -21.23
CA ARG A 198 23.77 -15.52 -21.65
C ARG A 198 23.23 -14.20 -21.13
N ALA A 199 21.90 -14.07 -21.14
CA ALA A 199 21.16 -12.95 -20.64
C ALA A 199 19.84 -13.43 -20.04
N SER A 200 19.26 -12.63 -19.17
CA SER A 200 17.97 -12.91 -18.53
C SER A 200 17.37 -11.63 -17.97
N GLY A 201 16.16 -11.74 -17.44
CA GLY A 201 15.50 -10.65 -16.74
C GLY A 201 14.01 -10.89 -16.60
N VAL A 202 13.25 -9.81 -16.64
CA VAL A 202 11.81 -9.81 -16.39
C VAL A 202 11.11 -8.99 -17.46
N ALA A 203 9.86 -9.31 -17.75
CA ALA A 203 8.98 -8.55 -18.62
C ALA A 203 7.65 -8.30 -17.91
N PHE A 204 7.20 -7.05 -17.93
CA PHE A 204 5.87 -6.64 -17.48
C PHE A 204 5.03 -6.29 -18.69
N THR A 205 3.77 -6.72 -18.71
CA THR A 205 2.84 -6.36 -19.80
C THR A 205 2.18 -4.99 -19.62
N LEU A 206 2.83 -4.11 -18.86
CA LEU A 206 2.52 -2.68 -18.74
C LEU A 206 3.77 -1.92 -18.27
N ASP A 207 3.73 -0.60 -18.35
CA ASP A 207 4.65 0.26 -17.60
C ASP A 207 4.26 0.26 -16.12
N VAL A 208 5.06 -0.38 -15.27
CA VAL A 208 4.80 -0.51 -13.82
C VAL A 208 4.77 0.82 -13.08
N ALA A 209 5.43 1.86 -13.58
CA ALA A 209 5.44 3.18 -12.96
C ALA A 209 4.20 4.01 -13.34
N THR A 210 3.73 3.92 -14.59
CA THR A 210 2.61 4.77 -15.06
C THR A 210 1.26 4.05 -15.14
N GLY A 211 1.26 2.71 -15.15
CA GLY A 211 0.09 1.88 -15.43
C GLY A 211 -0.25 1.77 -16.92
N ASP A 212 0.59 2.26 -17.83
CA ASP A 212 0.33 2.21 -19.27
C ASP A 212 0.33 0.76 -19.80
N ARG A 213 -0.88 0.22 -20.00
CA ARG A 213 -1.10 -1.12 -20.57
C ARG A 213 -0.89 -1.20 -22.09
N SER A 214 -0.54 -0.11 -22.79
CA SER A 214 -0.27 -0.13 -24.23
C SER A 214 1.14 -0.63 -24.59
N VAL A 215 1.99 -0.88 -23.58
CA VAL A 215 3.39 -1.29 -23.73
C VAL A 215 3.72 -2.58 -22.98
N VAL A 216 4.78 -3.26 -23.40
CA VAL A 216 5.52 -4.25 -22.62
C VAL A 216 6.83 -3.60 -22.18
N LEU A 217 7.12 -3.60 -20.89
CA LEU A 217 8.42 -3.23 -20.32
C LEU A 217 9.27 -4.49 -20.18
N ILE A 218 10.45 -4.52 -20.78
CA ILE A 218 11.41 -5.62 -20.66
C ILE A 218 12.66 -5.10 -19.95
N GLU A 219 13.03 -5.73 -18.85
CA GLU A 219 14.32 -5.59 -18.18
C GLU A 219 15.28 -6.71 -18.60
N ALA A 220 16.53 -6.40 -18.94
CA ALA A 220 17.56 -7.39 -19.33
C ALA A 220 18.96 -7.12 -18.72
N SER A 221 19.62 -8.15 -18.20
CA SER A 221 21.06 -8.11 -17.88
C SER A 221 21.78 -9.39 -18.35
N TYR A 222 23.11 -9.40 -18.29
CA TYR A 222 23.93 -10.56 -18.61
C TYR A 222 23.90 -11.61 -17.48
N GLY A 223 24.04 -12.88 -17.83
CA GLY A 223 24.03 -14.00 -16.89
C GLY A 223 22.63 -14.40 -16.41
N LEU A 224 22.57 -14.86 -15.16
CA LEU A 224 21.39 -15.41 -14.47
C LEU A 224 20.52 -14.32 -13.82
N GLY A 225 19.20 -14.50 -13.88
CA GLY A 225 18.22 -13.44 -13.57
C GLY A 225 18.09 -13.08 -12.10
N GLU A 226 18.62 -13.93 -11.21
CA GLU A 226 18.60 -13.74 -9.76
C GLU A 226 19.18 -12.38 -9.33
N TYR A 227 20.19 -11.87 -10.01
CA TYR A 227 20.79 -10.57 -9.69
C TYR A 227 19.91 -9.37 -10.07
N ILE A 228 19.00 -9.55 -11.03
CA ILE A 228 18.02 -8.54 -11.44
C ILE A 228 16.89 -8.51 -10.38
N VAL A 229 16.37 -9.69 -10.02
CA VAL A 229 15.35 -9.87 -8.97
C VAL A 229 15.85 -9.48 -7.56
N GLN A 230 17.14 -9.67 -7.26
CA GLN A 230 17.74 -9.17 -6.01
C GLN A 230 18.02 -7.66 -6.06
N GLY A 231 18.34 -7.11 -7.23
CA GLY A 231 18.77 -5.73 -7.41
C GLY A 231 20.27 -5.48 -7.35
N LYS A 232 21.09 -6.52 -7.47
CA LYS A 232 22.55 -6.39 -7.55
C LYS A 232 23.03 -5.75 -8.86
N VAL A 233 22.20 -5.78 -9.90
CA VAL A 233 22.48 -5.14 -11.20
C VAL A 233 21.36 -4.19 -11.57
N THR A 234 21.70 -3.13 -12.31
CA THR A 234 20.71 -2.30 -12.98
C THR A 234 20.60 -2.75 -14.45
N PRO A 235 19.45 -3.28 -14.89
CA PRO A 235 19.29 -3.86 -16.22
C PRO A 235 19.08 -2.80 -17.32
N ASP A 236 19.24 -3.21 -18.58
CA ASP A 236 18.67 -2.51 -19.72
C ASP A 236 17.13 -2.47 -19.59
N GLU A 237 16.49 -1.36 -19.97
CA GLU A 237 15.04 -1.29 -20.15
C GLU A 237 14.69 -1.13 -21.63
N TYR A 238 13.73 -1.91 -22.12
CA TYR A 238 13.13 -1.75 -23.44
C TYR A 238 11.61 -1.64 -23.30
N TYR A 239 11.02 -0.61 -23.88
CA TYR A 239 9.57 -0.42 -23.93
C TYR A 239 9.10 -0.76 -25.33
N VAL A 240 8.22 -1.74 -25.47
CA VAL A 240 7.69 -2.22 -26.75
C VAL A 240 6.19 -1.95 -26.80
N ARG A 241 5.72 -1.20 -27.79
CA ARG A 241 4.27 -0.96 -27.96
C ARG A 241 3.58 -2.22 -28.45
N LYS A 242 2.51 -2.66 -27.77
CA LYS A 242 1.81 -3.91 -28.10
C LYS A 242 1.19 -3.92 -29.50
N SER A 243 0.65 -2.79 -29.95
CA SER A 243 -0.13 -2.70 -31.20
C SER A 243 0.68 -2.89 -32.49
N ASP A 244 1.98 -2.64 -32.48
CA ASP A 244 2.86 -2.67 -33.67
C ASP A 244 4.24 -3.29 -33.40
N LEU A 245 4.47 -3.81 -32.19
CA LEU A 245 5.76 -4.33 -31.70
C LEU A 245 6.94 -3.36 -31.89
N LYS A 246 6.67 -2.05 -31.96
CA LYS A 246 7.70 -1.03 -32.08
C LYS A 246 8.37 -0.80 -30.73
N ILE A 247 9.69 -0.89 -30.69
CA ILE A 247 10.49 -0.44 -29.55
C ILE A 247 10.41 1.09 -29.50
N ILE A 248 9.75 1.65 -28.49
CA ILE A 248 9.48 3.09 -28.36
C ILE A 248 10.52 3.83 -27.51
N LYS A 249 11.17 3.12 -26.57
CA LYS A 249 12.21 3.64 -25.67
C LYS A 249 13.19 2.51 -25.38
N LYS A 250 14.47 2.86 -25.34
CA LYS A 250 15.55 2.00 -24.85
C LYS A 250 16.35 2.78 -23.81
N ASN A 251 16.80 2.10 -22.78
CA ASN A 251 17.73 2.60 -21.79
C ASN A 251 18.78 1.51 -21.55
N ILE A 252 20.05 1.85 -21.72
CA ILE A 252 21.17 0.90 -21.63
C ILE A 252 22.13 1.47 -20.58
N PRO A 253 21.90 1.18 -19.29
CA PRO A 253 22.78 1.62 -18.22
C PRO A 253 24.01 0.71 -18.10
N LYS A 254 25.01 1.18 -17.37
CA LYS A 254 26.26 0.44 -17.18
C LYS A 254 26.06 -0.77 -16.26
N LYS A 255 26.38 -1.96 -16.76
CA LYS A 255 26.27 -3.24 -16.02
C LYS A 255 27.68 -3.73 -15.67
N THR A 256 28.02 -3.77 -14.38
CA THR A 256 29.39 -4.07 -13.90
C THR A 256 29.61 -5.53 -13.50
N VAL A 257 28.59 -6.22 -13.00
CA VAL A 257 28.65 -7.61 -12.53
C VAL A 257 27.54 -8.46 -13.14
N GLN A 258 27.75 -9.77 -13.19
CA GLN A 258 26.80 -10.78 -13.62
C GLN A 258 26.94 -12.03 -12.74
N LEU A 259 25.83 -12.72 -12.49
CA LEU A 259 25.85 -14.05 -11.89
C LEU A 259 25.93 -15.08 -13.02
N VAL A 260 26.94 -15.96 -13.00
CA VAL A 260 27.10 -17.02 -14.02
C VAL A 260 27.07 -18.40 -13.39
N ARG A 261 26.94 -19.42 -14.24
CA ARG A 261 26.94 -20.83 -13.85
C ARG A 261 28.39 -21.32 -13.71
N ASN A 262 28.67 -22.02 -12.61
CA ASN A 262 29.90 -22.80 -12.49
C ASN A 262 29.80 -24.08 -13.35
N PRO A 263 30.83 -24.48 -14.10
CA PRO A 263 30.84 -25.74 -14.85
C PRO A 263 30.64 -26.99 -13.99
N THR A 264 30.89 -26.91 -12.69
CA THR A 264 30.83 -28.02 -11.72
C THR A 264 29.61 -27.99 -10.78
N GLY A 265 28.67 -27.05 -10.99
CA GLY A 265 27.49 -26.86 -10.14
C GLY A 265 27.52 -25.60 -9.28
N GLY A 266 26.34 -25.03 -9.01
CA GLY A 266 26.17 -23.74 -8.33
C GLY A 266 26.54 -22.54 -9.21
N THR A 267 26.65 -21.36 -8.61
CA THR A 267 26.81 -20.07 -9.31
C THR A 267 27.97 -19.25 -8.76
N GLU A 268 28.56 -18.40 -9.59
CA GLU A 268 29.64 -17.47 -9.22
C GLU A 268 29.34 -16.06 -9.72
N GLU A 269 29.72 -15.04 -8.95
CA GLU A 269 29.71 -13.66 -9.40
C GLU A 269 30.95 -13.39 -10.26
N LYS A 270 30.77 -12.79 -11.43
CA LYS A 270 31.86 -12.33 -12.28
C LYS A 270 31.66 -10.88 -12.72
N PRO A 271 32.74 -10.09 -12.86
CA PRO A 271 32.67 -8.81 -13.53
C PRO A 271 32.28 -9.01 -15.01
N ILE A 272 31.48 -8.08 -15.54
CA ILE A 272 31.21 -8.00 -16.97
C ILE A 272 32.43 -7.36 -17.65
N PRO A 273 32.95 -7.91 -18.77
CA PRO A 273 34.06 -7.30 -19.51
C PRO A 273 33.77 -5.84 -19.89
N PRO A 274 34.73 -4.90 -19.73
CA PRO A 274 34.52 -3.46 -19.95
C PRO A 274 33.83 -3.11 -21.29
N GLU A 275 34.16 -3.85 -22.35
CA GLU A 275 33.62 -3.68 -23.69
C GLU A 275 32.15 -4.15 -23.88
N LEU A 276 31.55 -4.76 -22.86
CA LEU A 276 30.15 -5.19 -22.80
C LEU A 276 29.29 -4.41 -21.79
N GLN A 277 29.91 -3.73 -20.80
CA GLN A 277 29.20 -3.10 -19.67
C GLN A 277 28.16 -2.06 -20.15
N ASP A 278 28.51 -1.29 -21.17
CA ASP A 278 27.70 -0.20 -21.73
C ASP A 278 26.94 -0.61 -23.02
N LYS A 279 26.87 -1.92 -23.34
CA LYS A 279 26.19 -2.43 -24.55
C LYS A 279 24.78 -2.98 -24.28
N GLN A 280 23.96 -2.92 -25.33
CA GLN A 280 22.62 -3.52 -25.39
C GLN A 280 22.73 -5.05 -25.21
N VAL A 281 21.97 -5.60 -24.26
CA VAL A 281 22.03 -7.03 -23.89
C VAL A 281 21.35 -7.92 -24.94
N LEU A 282 20.13 -7.56 -25.34
CA LEU A 282 19.32 -8.27 -26.35
C LEU A 282 19.45 -7.63 -27.74
N THR A 283 19.17 -8.37 -28.82
CA THR A 283 18.92 -7.75 -30.14
C THR A 283 17.48 -7.23 -30.26
N ASP A 284 17.21 -6.37 -31.23
CA ASP A 284 15.88 -5.79 -31.45
C ASP A 284 14.84 -6.83 -31.88
N GLU A 285 15.29 -7.93 -32.49
CA GLU A 285 14.48 -9.10 -32.82
C GLU A 285 14.12 -9.88 -31.56
N GLN A 286 15.09 -10.10 -30.65
CA GLN A 286 14.88 -10.77 -29.37
C GLN A 286 13.93 -9.98 -28.45
N ILE A 287 14.06 -8.64 -28.43
CA ILE A 287 13.15 -7.75 -27.70
C ILE A 287 11.70 -7.91 -28.22
N LYS A 288 11.51 -8.01 -29.54
CA LYS A 288 10.19 -8.24 -30.15
C LYS A 288 9.66 -9.65 -29.91
N GLU A 289 10.51 -10.67 -29.99
CA GLU A 289 10.15 -12.07 -29.71
C GLU A 289 9.62 -12.22 -28.28
N LEU A 290 10.35 -11.67 -27.30
CA LEU A 290 9.92 -11.66 -25.91
C LEU A 290 8.63 -10.86 -25.69
N ALA A 291 8.46 -9.71 -26.36
CA ALA A 291 7.21 -8.96 -26.30
C ALA A 291 6.02 -9.76 -26.86
N ILE A 292 6.21 -10.56 -27.92
CA ILE A 292 5.18 -11.49 -28.44
C ILE A 292 4.83 -12.56 -27.40
N TYR A 293 5.83 -13.15 -26.72
CA TYR A 293 5.56 -14.11 -25.64
C TYR A 293 4.81 -13.46 -24.47
N ALA A 294 5.20 -12.26 -24.06
CA ALA A 294 4.56 -11.52 -22.99
C ALA A 294 3.08 -11.19 -23.30
N ILE A 295 2.78 -10.73 -24.51
CA ILE A 295 1.42 -10.45 -24.98
C ILE A 295 0.57 -11.73 -24.97
N LYS A 296 1.06 -12.86 -25.49
CA LYS A 296 0.34 -14.15 -25.47
C LYS A 296 0.00 -14.62 -24.05
N ILE A 297 0.91 -14.40 -23.11
CA ILE A 297 0.71 -14.76 -21.70
C ILE A 297 -0.40 -13.88 -21.09
N GLU A 298 -0.36 -12.56 -21.30
CA GLU A 298 -1.44 -11.65 -20.87
C GLU A 298 -2.79 -11.95 -21.52
N GLU A 299 -2.84 -12.20 -22.83
CA GLU A 299 -4.05 -12.59 -23.55
C GLU A 299 -4.70 -13.85 -22.96
N HIS A 300 -3.89 -14.84 -22.55
CA HIS A 300 -4.37 -16.08 -21.93
C HIS A 300 -4.89 -15.87 -20.50
N TYR A 301 -4.21 -15.04 -19.70
CA TYR A 301 -4.57 -14.81 -18.30
C TYR A 301 -5.59 -13.68 -18.08
N GLY A 302 -5.84 -12.84 -19.09
CA GLY A 302 -6.84 -11.77 -19.09
C GLY A 302 -6.51 -10.58 -18.18
N LYS A 303 -5.25 -10.38 -17.82
CA LYS A 303 -4.78 -9.37 -16.85
C LYS A 303 -3.28 -9.08 -17.00
N PRO A 304 -2.78 -7.94 -16.52
CA PRO A 304 -1.34 -7.63 -16.55
C PRO A 304 -0.49 -8.69 -15.86
N MET A 305 0.66 -9.00 -16.45
CA MET A 305 1.54 -10.09 -16.05
C MET A 305 2.97 -9.61 -15.76
N ASP A 306 3.58 -10.26 -14.77
CA ASP A 306 4.98 -10.22 -14.36
C ASP A 306 5.63 -11.57 -14.76
N ILE A 307 6.67 -11.51 -15.62
CA ILE A 307 7.16 -12.66 -16.39
C ILE A 307 8.69 -12.73 -16.33
N GLU A 308 9.25 -13.76 -15.69
CA GLU A 308 10.69 -14.01 -15.70
C GLU A 308 11.12 -14.76 -16.96
N TRP A 309 12.26 -14.39 -17.55
CA TRP A 309 12.75 -14.99 -18.80
C TRP A 309 14.28 -15.11 -18.84
N ALA A 310 14.78 -16.00 -19.70
CA ALA A 310 16.21 -16.16 -19.98
C ALA A 310 16.49 -16.48 -21.47
N LEU A 311 17.59 -15.92 -21.99
CA LEU A 311 18.15 -16.21 -23.30
C LEU A 311 19.26 -17.26 -23.17
N ASP A 312 18.98 -18.47 -23.68
CA ASP A 312 19.91 -19.60 -23.65
C ASP A 312 21.08 -19.39 -24.64
N GLU A 313 22.32 -19.52 -24.18
CA GLU A 313 23.53 -19.27 -24.96
C GLU A 313 23.81 -20.36 -26.02
N ARG A 314 23.32 -21.58 -25.80
CA ARG A 314 23.54 -22.73 -26.68
C ARG A 314 22.62 -22.68 -27.91
N THR A 315 21.38 -22.25 -27.69
CA THR A 315 20.31 -22.26 -28.69
C THR A 315 19.92 -20.87 -29.20
N ASN A 316 20.37 -19.80 -28.53
CA ASN A 316 19.98 -18.41 -28.76
C ASN A 316 18.45 -18.19 -28.71
N LYS A 317 17.72 -19.04 -27.97
CA LYS A 317 16.27 -18.98 -27.78
C LYS A 317 15.92 -18.36 -26.44
N ILE A 318 14.80 -17.65 -26.41
CA ILE A 318 14.22 -17.08 -25.18
C ILE A 318 13.28 -18.12 -24.55
N PHE A 319 13.45 -18.34 -23.27
CA PHE A 319 12.64 -19.22 -22.43
C PHE A 319 11.97 -18.42 -21.31
N ILE A 320 10.70 -18.71 -21.05
CA ILE A 320 9.92 -18.17 -19.94
C ILE A 320 10.13 -19.06 -18.71
N LEU A 321 10.62 -18.46 -17.63
CA LEU A 321 10.99 -19.14 -16.39
C LEU A 321 9.87 -19.12 -15.34
N GLN A 322 9.03 -18.10 -15.37
CA GLN A 322 7.87 -17.91 -14.49
C GLN A 322 6.91 -16.89 -15.13
N ALA A 323 5.62 -16.99 -14.84
CA ALA A 323 4.66 -15.91 -15.09
C ALA A 323 3.61 -15.87 -13.96
N ARG A 324 3.24 -14.67 -13.51
CA ARG A 324 2.20 -14.42 -12.52
C ARG A 324 1.50 -13.08 -12.79
N PRO A 325 0.30 -12.82 -12.23
CA PRO A 325 -0.31 -11.50 -12.31
C PRO A 325 0.58 -10.42 -11.68
N GLU A 326 0.61 -9.22 -12.27
CA GLU A 326 1.26 -8.05 -11.66
C GLU A 326 0.47 -7.61 -10.41
N THR A 327 1.14 -7.27 -9.31
CA THR A 327 0.51 -7.21 -7.98
C THR A 327 -0.31 -5.96 -7.70
N PHE A 328 -0.09 -4.84 -8.41
CA PHE A 328 -0.73 -3.55 -8.11
C PHE A 328 -1.77 -3.16 -9.17
N TRP A 329 -1.41 -3.25 -10.44
CA TRP A 329 -2.23 -2.84 -11.57
C TRP A 329 -3.19 -3.92 -12.06
N ALA A 330 -2.96 -5.22 -11.76
CA ALA A 330 -3.93 -6.26 -12.07
C ALA A 330 -5.12 -6.31 -11.08
N LEU A 331 -5.01 -5.63 -9.93
CA LEU A 331 -6.11 -5.41 -8.98
C LEU A 331 -7.00 -4.21 -9.35
N LYS A 332 -6.62 -3.44 -10.39
CA LYS A 332 -7.38 -2.28 -10.88
C LYS A 332 -8.05 -2.61 -12.22
N GLU A 333 -9.30 -2.17 -12.38
CA GLU A 333 -9.98 -2.18 -13.68
C GLU A 333 -9.36 -1.14 -14.64
N GLU A 334 -9.60 -1.32 -15.94
CA GLU A 334 -8.81 -0.70 -17.01
C GLU A 334 -9.27 0.72 -17.36
N GLU A 335 -8.73 1.72 -16.65
CA GLU A 335 -8.89 3.13 -17.06
C GLU A 335 -8.02 3.48 -18.28
N THR A 336 -8.65 3.95 -19.36
CA THR A 336 -7.95 4.42 -20.57
C THR A 336 -7.98 5.94 -20.69
N ALA A 337 -6.85 6.61 -20.40
CA ALA A 337 -6.60 7.98 -20.89
C ALA A 337 -5.11 8.36 -20.91
N LYS A 338 -4.65 8.92 -22.03
CA LYS A 338 -3.30 9.49 -22.21
C LYS A 338 -3.14 10.81 -21.44
N LYS A 339 -1.97 11.07 -20.85
CA LYS A 339 -1.56 12.42 -20.39
C LYS A 339 -0.53 13.02 -21.36
N GLU A 340 -0.68 14.30 -21.72
CA GLU A 340 0.39 15.09 -22.35
C GLU A 340 1.31 15.72 -21.29
N LYS A 341 2.51 16.13 -21.71
CA LYS A 341 3.58 16.61 -20.81
C LYS A 341 3.54 18.13 -20.61
N GLY A 342 3.56 18.57 -19.35
CA GLY A 342 3.82 19.96 -18.97
C GLY A 342 5.27 20.41 -19.20
N VAL A 343 5.47 21.72 -19.30
CA VAL A 343 6.72 22.38 -19.71
C VAL A 343 7.78 22.40 -18.59
N ILE A 344 9.05 22.28 -18.98
CA ILE A 344 10.22 22.20 -18.09
C ILE A 344 10.63 23.59 -17.57
N ARG A 345 10.81 23.74 -16.26
CA ARG A 345 11.70 24.77 -15.65
C ARG A 345 13.07 24.16 -15.37
N GLU A 346 14.14 24.97 -15.38
CA GLU A 346 15.47 24.50 -14.98
C GLU A 346 15.46 24.07 -13.51
N ARG A 347 15.83 22.81 -13.25
CA ARG A 347 15.92 22.22 -11.91
C ARG A 347 17.30 21.58 -11.75
N LYS A 348 17.95 21.80 -10.61
CA LYS A 348 19.22 21.12 -10.30
C LYS A 348 18.94 19.69 -9.86
N ILE A 349 19.34 18.74 -10.71
CA ILE A 349 19.22 17.30 -10.48
C ILE A 349 20.46 16.85 -9.73
N LEU A 350 20.27 16.20 -8.58
CA LEU A 350 21.36 15.59 -7.81
C LEU A 350 21.68 14.20 -8.35
N VAL A 351 20.65 13.37 -8.53
CA VAL A 351 20.78 11.95 -8.88
C VAL A 351 19.67 11.54 -9.84
N ARG A 352 19.95 10.56 -10.70
CA ARG A 352 18.95 9.88 -11.55
C ARG A 352 19.04 8.38 -11.32
N GLY A 353 17.93 7.67 -11.47
CA GLY A 353 17.83 6.21 -11.35
C GLY A 353 16.75 5.64 -12.26
N LEU A 354 16.30 4.42 -11.96
CA LEU A 354 15.11 3.79 -12.53
C LEU A 354 13.88 4.07 -11.65
N PRO A 355 12.72 4.43 -12.23
CA PRO A 355 11.47 4.56 -11.50
C PRO A 355 10.93 3.16 -11.13
N ALA A 356 11.02 2.78 -9.86
CA ALA A 356 10.71 1.43 -9.37
C ALA A 356 9.34 1.30 -8.69
N SER A 357 8.93 2.33 -7.97
CA SER A 357 7.59 2.46 -7.39
C SER A 357 7.15 3.92 -7.54
N PRO A 358 5.99 4.20 -8.15
CA PRO A 358 5.61 5.57 -8.51
C PRO A 358 5.22 6.42 -7.29
N GLY A 359 5.12 7.72 -7.52
CA GLY A 359 4.86 8.72 -6.49
C GLY A 359 5.99 9.72 -6.36
N ILE A 360 5.80 10.71 -5.49
CA ILE A 360 6.75 11.80 -5.25
C ILE A 360 6.84 12.02 -3.75
N SER A 361 8.04 12.28 -3.25
CA SER A 361 8.29 12.48 -1.83
C SER A 361 9.34 13.57 -1.60
N ILE A 362 9.17 14.31 -0.51
CA ILE A 362 10.11 15.32 -0.05
C ILE A 362 10.49 14.97 1.38
N GLY A 363 11.78 14.89 1.66
CA GLY A 363 12.26 14.46 2.97
C GLY A 363 13.74 14.75 3.20
N ARG A 364 14.21 14.44 4.41
CA ARG A 364 15.63 14.45 4.75
C ARG A 364 16.22 13.10 4.35
N VAL A 365 17.33 13.13 3.61
CA VAL A 365 18.15 11.96 3.34
C VAL A 365 18.70 11.39 4.63
N ARG A 366 18.63 10.06 4.75
CA ARG A 366 19.38 9.24 5.70
C ARG A 366 20.13 8.17 4.89
N VAL A 367 21.45 8.22 4.91
CA VAL A 367 22.30 7.21 4.27
C VAL A 367 22.53 6.08 5.27
N ILE A 368 22.17 4.86 4.89
CA ILE A 368 22.39 3.65 5.70
C ILE A 368 23.11 2.63 4.84
N LEU A 369 24.30 2.21 5.28
CA LEU A 369 25.14 1.25 4.57
C LEU A 369 25.16 -0.13 5.24
N SER A 370 24.79 -0.22 6.52
CA SER A 370 24.74 -1.48 7.27
C SER A 370 23.47 -1.64 8.13
N LEU A 371 23.17 -2.87 8.54
CA LEU A 371 22.05 -3.15 9.44
C LEU A 371 22.25 -2.56 10.86
N ASP A 372 23.49 -2.30 11.27
CA ASP A 372 23.81 -1.77 12.60
C ASP A 372 23.43 -0.29 12.76
N GLU A 373 23.33 0.44 11.64
CA GLU A 373 22.92 1.86 11.56
C GLU A 373 21.39 2.05 11.59
N ILE A 374 20.59 0.97 11.53
CA ILE A 374 19.12 1.00 11.44
C ILE A 374 18.45 1.80 12.57
N THR A 375 19.04 1.82 13.77
CA THR A 375 18.48 2.54 14.93
C THR A 375 18.53 4.07 14.78
N GLU A 376 19.30 4.59 13.82
CA GLU A 376 19.42 6.03 13.57
C GLU A 376 18.39 6.55 12.56
N PHE A 377 17.64 5.66 11.89
CA PHE A 377 16.62 6.01 10.90
C PHE A 377 15.36 6.60 11.55
N GLN A 378 14.96 7.81 11.14
CA GLN A 378 13.72 8.45 11.60
C GLN A 378 12.57 8.29 10.62
N GLU A 379 11.35 8.25 11.15
CA GLU A 379 10.14 8.13 10.32
C GLU A 379 9.92 9.40 9.48
N GLY A 380 9.63 9.21 8.20
CA GLY A 380 9.56 10.28 7.20
C GLY A 380 10.90 10.63 6.53
N GLU A 381 12.03 10.01 6.90
CA GLU A 381 13.29 10.18 6.17
C GLU A 381 13.28 9.45 4.82
N ILE A 382 14.10 9.93 3.89
CA ILE A 382 14.38 9.27 2.61
C ILE A 382 15.54 8.31 2.83
N LEU A 383 15.27 7.02 2.70
CA LEU A 383 16.28 5.97 2.82
C LEU A 383 17.16 5.95 1.58
N VAL A 384 18.45 6.28 1.77
CA VAL A 384 19.49 6.15 0.74
C VAL A 384 20.42 5.01 1.14
N THR A 385 20.62 4.04 0.24
CA THR A 385 21.48 2.89 0.53
C THR A 385 22.07 2.29 -0.75
N GLU A 386 22.98 1.32 -0.62
CA GLU A 386 23.48 0.58 -1.77
C GLU A 386 22.39 -0.35 -2.35
N MET A 387 21.78 -1.17 -1.49
CA MET A 387 20.70 -2.10 -1.81
C MET A 387 19.96 -2.51 -0.52
N THR A 388 18.63 -2.67 -0.56
CA THR A 388 17.84 -3.18 0.58
C THR A 388 17.78 -4.71 0.60
N ALA A 389 17.76 -5.32 1.78
CA ALA A 389 17.45 -6.74 2.00
C ALA A 389 16.13 -6.92 2.81
N PRO A 390 15.58 -8.14 2.95
CA PRO A 390 14.35 -8.39 3.73
C PRO A 390 14.35 -7.86 5.16
N ASP A 391 15.50 -7.81 5.82
CA ASP A 391 15.64 -7.30 7.20
C ASP A 391 15.44 -5.77 7.28
N TRP A 392 15.46 -5.07 6.15
CA TRP A 392 15.25 -3.63 6.05
C TRP A 392 13.76 -3.27 6.02
N VAL A 393 12.85 -4.22 5.82
CA VAL A 393 11.38 -3.95 5.72
C VAL A 393 10.82 -3.08 6.87
N PRO A 394 11.26 -3.21 8.14
CA PRO A 394 10.81 -2.33 9.22
C PRO A 394 11.20 -0.85 9.04
N ILE A 395 12.37 -0.54 8.47
CA ILE A 395 12.75 0.84 8.15
C ILE A 395 12.18 1.30 6.81
N MET A 396 12.02 0.40 5.84
CA MET A 396 11.35 0.72 4.57
C MET A 396 9.93 1.23 4.84
N ARG A 397 9.18 0.63 5.76
CA ARG A 397 7.85 1.09 6.20
C ARG A 397 7.83 2.49 6.82
N LYS A 398 8.95 2.95 7.39
CA LYS A 398 9.11 4.28 7.98
C LYS A 398 9.62 5.31 6.98
N ALA A 399 10.12 4.88 5.83
CA ALA A 399 10.74 5.76 4.84
C ALA A 399 9.67 6.49 4.01
N SER A 400 9.85 7.80 3.80
CA SER A 400 8.99 8.59 2.93
C SER A 400 9.28 8.37 1.44
N ALA A 401 10.51 7.94 1.11
CA ALA A 401 10.90 7.35 -0.17
C ALA A 401 12.20 6.56 -0.03
N ILE A 402 12.51 5.73 -1.02
CA ILE A 402 13.69 4.87 -1.04
C ILE A 402 14.51 5.11 -2.32
N VAL A 403 15.82 5.33 -2.18
CA VAL A 403 16.76 5.56 -3.28
C VAL A 403 17.95 4.61 -3.16
N THR A 404 18.14 3.68 -4.09
CA THR A 404 19.28 2.73 -4.06
C THR A 404 20.31 2.97 -5.15
N ASN A 405 21.59 2.69 -4.85
CA ASN A 405 22.67 2.70 -5.85
C ASN A 405 22.47 1.65 -6.94
N SER A 406 22.00 0.47 -6.55
CA SER A 406 21.89 -0.72 -7.40
C SER A 406 20.43 -1.21 -7.51
N GLY A 407 20.07 -1.74 -8.68
CA GLY A 407 18.84 -2.53 -8.87
C GLY A 407 17.98 -2.16 -10.07
N GLY A 408 17.20 -3.13 -10.55
CA GLY A 408 16.08 -2.95 -11.51
C GLY A 408 14.73 -2.77 -10.82
N VAL A 409 13.65 -2.52 -11.58
CA VAL A 409 12.28 -2.35 -11.06
C VAL A 409 11.68 -3.64 -10.45
N THR A 410 12.45 -4.71 -10.50
CA THR A 410 12.20 -6.05 -9.97
C THR A 410 12.96 -6.35 -8.68
N CYS A 411 13.82 -5.44 -8.20
CA CYS A 411 14.61 -5.69 -7.00
C CYS A 411 13.76 -5.74 -5.72
N HIS A 412 14.35 -6.23 -4.62
CA HIS A 412 13.72 -6.22 -3.30
C HIS A 412 13.15 -4.83 -2.93
N ALA A 413 13.93 -3.76 -3.15
CA ALA A 413 13.49 -2.40 -2.88
C ALA A 413 12.24 -2.04 -3.70
N ALA A 414 12.24 -2.35 -4.99
CA ALA A 414 11.17 -2.03 -5.91
C ALA A 414 9.88 -2.82 -5.65
N ILE A 415 9.98 -4.12 -5.37
CA ILE A 415 8.82 -4.98 -5.07
C ILE A 415 8.15 -4.52 -3.77
N VAL A 416 8.91 -4.44 -2.68
CA VAL A 416 8.37 -4.08 -1.36
C VAL A 416 7.84 -2.64 -1.35
N SER A 417 8.50 -1.72 -2.05
CA SER A 417 7.99 -0.34 -2.15
C SER A 417 6.68 -0.25 -2.92
N ARG A 418 6.48 -1.07 -3.97
CA ARG A 418 5.18 -1.18 -4.67
C ARG A 418 4.09 -1.78 -3.77
N GLU A 419 4.42 -2.83 -3.00
CA GLU A 419 3.48 -3.43 -2.04
C GLU A 419 3.09 -2.47 -0.90
N LEU A 420 4.01 -1.59 -0.48
CA LEU A 420 3.78 -0.61 0.59
C LEU A 420 3.28 0.77 0.09
N GLY A 421 3.22 1.00 -1.22
CA GLY A 421 2.84 2.30 -1.82
C GLY A 421 3.87 3.42 -1.63
N ILE A 422 5.15 3.08 -1.41
CA ILE A 422 6.23 4.03 -1.12
C ILE A 422 6.94 4.42 -2.42
N PRO A 423 7.22 5.71 -2.69
CA PRO A 423 7.99 6.13 -3.86
C PRO A 423 9.42 5.56 -3.83
N CYS A 424 9.85 4.93 -4.93
CA CYS A 424 11.15 4.27 -4.99
C CYS A 424 11.90 4.49 -6.30
N ILE A 425 13.17 4.87 -6.19
CA ILE A 425 14.14 4.98 -7.27
C ILE A 425 15.27 3.99 -7.02
N VAL A 426 15.67 3.23 -8.04
CA VAL A 426 16.71 2.19 -7.89
C VAL A 426 17.79 2.34 -8.95
N GLY A 427 18.95 1.73 -8.71
CA GLY A 427 20.01 1.65 -9.72
C GLY A 427 20.66 2.99 -10.09
N THR A 428 20.75 3.95 -9.16
CA THR A 428 21.25 5.31 -9.46
C THR A 428 22.70 5.36 -9.95
N ALA A 429 23.56 4.46 -9.47
CA ALA A 429 24.96 4.37 -9.89
C ALA A 429 25.09 4.13 -11.41
N SER A 430 24.19 3.34 -11.99
CA SER A 430 24.22 2.99 -13.41
C SER A 430 23.66 4.09 -14.33
N LYS A 431 23.01 5.11 -13.73
CA LYS A 431 22.34 6.23 -14.39
C LYS A 431 23.11 7.56 -14.29
N GLY A 432 24.26 7.55 -13.61
CA GLY A 432 25.21 8.65 -13.61
C GLY A 432 26.18 8.61 -12.44
N THR A 433 25.65 8.55 -11.21
CA THR A 433 26.46 8.65 -9.99
C THR A 433 25.74 7.96 -8.83
N PRO A 434 26.43 7.18 -7.97
CA PRO A 434 25.82 6.56 -6.80
C PRO A 434 25.12 7.58 -5.90
N ALA A 435 23.91 7.26 -5.46
CA ALA A 435 23.16 8.09 -4.54
C ALA A 435 23.89 8.29 -3.21
N THR A 436 24.57 7.26 -2.69
CA THR A 436 25.35 7.34 -1.43
C THR A 436 26.58 8.23 -1.51
N GLU A 437 27.06 8.61 -2.70
CA GLU A 437 28.20 9.52 -2.88
C GLU A 437 27.79 10.99 -2.98
N ILE A 438 26.59 11.24 -3.51
CA ILE A 438 26.06 12.60 -3.76
C ILE A 438 25.12 13.06 -2.66
N LEU A 439 24.22 12.19 -2.19
CA LEU A 439 23.27 12.48 -1.14
C LEU A 439 23.93 12.25 0.23
N LYS A 440 23.65 13.14 1.19
CA LYS A 440 24.27 13.13 2.52
C LYS A 440 23.22 13.24 3.61
N ASP A 441 23.52 12.73 4.81
CA ASP A 441 22.60 12.80 5.94
C ASP A 441 22.09 14.20 6.23
N GLY A 442 20.78 14.29 6.47
CA GLY A 442 20.07 15.54 6.74
C GLY A 442 19.84 16.43 5.51
N MET A 443 20.34 16.08 4.33
CA MET A 443 20.09 16.83 3.09
C MET A 443 18.62 16.72 2.71
N VAL A 444 17.93 17.85 2.53
CA VAL A 444 16.55 17.86 2.05
C VAL A 444 16.54 17.73 0.53
N VAL A 445 15.80 16.76 0.02
CA VAL A 445 15.70 16.47 -1.42
C VAL A 445 14.27 16.12 -1.83
N THR A 446 14.00 16.21 -3.13
CA THR A 446 12.72 15.77 -3.72
C THR A 446 12.97 14.55 -4.60
N VAL A 447 12.31 13.44 -4.29
CA VAL A 447 12.36 12.17 -5.03
C VAL A 447 11.11 12.10 -5.91
N ASP A 448 11.24 12.44 -7.19
CA ASP A 448 10.20 12.17 -8.20
C ASP A 448 10.43 10.76 -8.77
N ALA A 449 9.81 9.77 -8.12
CA ALA A 449 9.91 8.38 -8.51
C ALA A 449 9.08 8.03 -9.75
N ASN A 450 8.23 8.94 -10.26
CA ASN A 450 7.61 8.76 -11.58
C ASN A 450 8.60 9.04 -12.72
N LEU A 451 9.52 10.00 -12.51
CA LEU A 451 10.56 10.35 -13.48
C LEU A 451 11.90 9.66 -13.23
N GLY A 452 12.09 9.04 -12.06
CA GLY A 452 13.37 8.45 -11.65
C GLY A 452 14.44 9.51 -11.36
N VAL A 453 14.05 10.65 -10.76
CA VAL A 453 14.94 11.80 -10.53
C VAL A 453 14.91 12.26 -9.08
N VAL A 454 16.08 12.51 -8.50
CA VAL A 454 16.25 13.21 -7.23
C VAL A 454 16.73 14.64 -7.49
N TYR A 455 15.96 15.62 -7.04
CA TYR A 455 16.26 17.04 -7.17
C TYR A 455 16.83 17.63 -5.88
N GLU A 456 17.63 18.69 -6.00
CA GLU A 456 18.16 19.42 -4.85
C GLU A 456 17.05 20.22 -4.16
N GLY A 457 16.95 20.08 -2.83
CA GLY A 457 15.96 20.78 -2.02
C GLY A 457 14.55 20.21 -2.10
N ALA A 458 13.65 20.84 -1.34
CA ALA A 458 12.21 20.65 -1.48
C ALA A 458 11.73 21.44 -2.70
N LEU A 459 11.31 20.75 -3.76
CA LEU A 459 10.66 21.37 -4.90
C LEU A 459 9.18 21.54 -4.57
N GLU A 460 8.82 22.76 -4.16
CA GLU A 460 7.49 23.11 -3.64
C GLU A 460 6.33 22.68 -4.58
N GLU A 461 6.56 22.69 -5.89
CA GLU A 461 5.62 22.28 -6.95
C GLU A 461 5.30 20.77 -6.97
N TYR A 462 6.03 19.96 -6.20
CA TYR A 462 5.89 18.51 -6.10
C TYR A 462 5.38 18.04 -4.73
N SER A 463 5.11 18.96 -3.81
CA SER A 463 4.68 18.66 -2.44
C SER A 463 3.27 18.05 -2.34
N VAL A 464 2.51 17.93 -3.44
CA VAL A 464 1.12 17.46 -3.43
C VAL A 464 0.79 16.56 -4.64
N GLY A 465 0.10 15.44 -4.40
CA GLY A 465 -0.02 14.32 -5.34
C GLY A 465 -1.33 14.20 -6.13
N GLU A 466 -1.25 13.90 -7.43
CA GLU A 466 -2.38 13.55 -8.30
C GLU A 466 -2.90 12.11 -8.09
N SER A 467 -4.15 11.83 -8.52
CA SER A 467 -4.51 10.58 -9.23
C SER A 467 -5.79 10.75 -10.06
N LYS A 468 -5.72 10.44 -11.37
CA LYS A 468 -6.80 10.49 -12.41
C LYS A 468 -7.26 9.05 -12.74
N ALA A 469 -8.32 8.76 -13.51
CA ALA A 469 -9.11 9.52 -14.51
C ALA A 469 -10.66 9.39 -14.31
N GLY A 470 -11.59 9.06 -15.25
CA GLY A 470 -11.56 8.70 -16.69
C GLY A 470 -12.98 8.71 -17.34
N VAL A 471 -13.11 8.54 -18.67
CA VAL A 471 -14.39 8.56 -19.45
C VAL A 471 -14.31 7.64 -20.69
N GLY A 472 -15.40 6.92 -21.03
CA GLY A 472 -15.50 6.02 -22.19
C GLY A 472 -16.34 6.52 -23.39
N VAL A 473 -16.36 5.75 -24.49
CA VAL A 473 -16.98 6.02 -25.81
C VAL A 473 -17.07 4.69 -26.59
N THR A 474 -18.03 4.31 -27.46
CA THR A 474 -19.38 4.76 -27.95
C THR A 474 -19.98 3.56 -28.77
N PRO A 475 -21.11 3.56 -29.53
CA PRO A 475 -22.10 4.62 -29.86
C PRO A 475 -23.60 4.25 -29.76
N VAL A 476 -24.46 5.26 -29.63
CA VAL A 476 -25.65 5.43 -30.51
C VAL A 476 -25.72 6.92 -30.89
N VAL A 477 -26.00 7.22 -32.16
CA VAL A 477 -25.68 8.53 -32.77
C VAL A 477 -26.71 9.61 -32.42
N ALA A 478 -26.39 10.45 -31.42
CA ALA A 478 -26.55 11.91 -31.44
C ALA A 478 -26.08 12.55 -30.10
N THR A 479 -24.77 12.52 -29.83
CA THR A 479 -24.07 13.34 -28.80
C THR A 479 -24.78 13.53 -27.45
N ALA A 480 -24.79 12.48 -26.62
CA ALA A 480 -25.12 12.57 -25.20
C ALA A 480 -23.96 12.05 -24.36
N GLN A 481 -23.52 12.82 -23.35
CA GLN A 481 -22.46 12.40 -22.41
C GLN A 481 -23.03 11.33 -21.47
N LEU A 482 -22.37 10.17 -21.42
CA LEU A 482 -22.70 9.11 -20.46
C LEU A 482 -22.19 9.51 -19.07
N VAL A 483 -23.13 9.94 -18.21
CA VAL A 483 -22.89 10.11 -16.78
C VAL A 483 -22.87 8.72 -16.15
N GLU A 484 -21.77 8.37 -15.47
CA GLU A 484 -21.66 7.14 -14.71
C GLU A 484 -22.65 7.14 -13.55
N GLN A 485 -23.59 6.19 -13.54
CA GLN A 485 -24.67 6.15 -12.55
C GLN A 485 -24.23 5.42 -11.28
N TYR A 486 -23.96 6.20 -10.24
CA TYR A 486 -23.75 5.68 -8.88
C TYR A 486 -25.08 5.37 -8.19
N PRO A 487 -25.14 4.35 -7.31
CA PRO A 487 -26.36 4.03 -6.58
C PRO A 487 -26.73 5.19 -5.65
N ILE A 488 -28.00 5.59 -5.68
CA ILE A 488 -28.57 6.56 -4.76
C ILE A 488 -28.71 5.88 -3.39
N THR A 489 -28.15 6.51 -2.36
CA THR A 489 -28.20 6.06 -0.97
C THR A 489 -29.02 7.02 -0.12
N GLY A 490 -29.62 6.52 0.96
CA GLY A 490 -30.30 7.34 1.99
C GLY A 490 -29.29 8.03 2.92
N THR A 491 -28.32 7.27 3.42
CA THR A 491 -27.15 7.78 4.13
C THR A 491 -26.18 8.44 3.13
N LYS A 492 -25.79 9.68 3.42
CA LYS A 492 -24.88 10.46 2.56
C LYS A 492 -23.43 10.04 2.75
N ILE A 493 -22.67 10.05 1.65
CA ILE A 493 -21.24 9.73 1.64
C ILE A 493 -20.44 11.01 1.50
N TYR A 494 -19.85 11.45 2.60
CA TYR A 494 -18.98 12.61 2.65
C TYR A 494 -17.51 12.19 2.59
N VAL A 495 -16.64 13.18 2.36
CA VAL A 495 -15.18 12.99 2.36
C VAL A 495 -14.49 13.80 3.46
N ASN A 496 -13.41 13.24 4.00
CA ASN A 496 -12.45 13.91 4.87
C ASN A 496 -11.39 14.59 3.99
N LEU A 497 -11.13 15.89 4.21
CA LEU A 497 -10.21 16.68 3.40
C LEU A 497 -9.41 17.67 4.27
N GLY A 498 -8.21 18.04 3.82
CA GLY A 498 -7.35 19.03 4.48
C GLY A 498 -6.51 19.86 3.51
N GLU A 499 -6.06 19.23 2.42
CA GLU A 499 -5.26 19.84 1.34
C GLU A 499 -6.17 20.51 0.28
N PRO A 500 -6.03 21.82 0.02
CA PRO A 500 -6.79 22.51 -1.03
C PRO A 500 -6.48 22.04 -2.46
N GLU A 501 -5.28 21.54 -2.73
CA GLU A 501 -4.78 21.24 -4.08
C GLU A 501 -5.46 19.99 -4.68
N ILE A 502 -5.82 19.01 -3.85
CA ILE A 502 -6.53 17.81 -4.31
C ILE A 502 -8.05 18.03 -4.42
N ALA A 503 -8.58 19.20 -4.04
CA ALA A 503 -10.01 19.42 -3.88
C ALA A 503 -10.82 19.20 -5.17
N GLU A 504 -10.33 19.62 -6.34
CA GLU A 504 -11.01 19.39 -7.63
C GLU A 504 -11.07 17.90 -7.99
N LYS A 505 -9.98 17.16 -7.78
CA LYS A 505 -9.92 15.71 -7.97
C LYS A 505 -10.91 15.00 -7.04
N VAL A 506 -10.92 15.35 -5.75
CA VAL A 506 -11.81 14.71 -4.76
C VAL A 506 -13.28 15.11 -5.02
N ALA A 507 -13.53 16.33 -5.50
CA ALA A 507 -14.86 16.76 -5.91
C ALA A 507 -15.42 15.99 -7.12
N ALA A 508 -14.57 15.44 -7.99
CA ALA A 508 -15.00 14.60 -9.12
C ALA A 508 -15.51 13.21 -8.67
N LEU A 509 -15.19 12.78 -7.44
CA LEU A 509 -15.73 11.55 -6.85
C LEU A 509 -17.23 11.68 -6.53
N PRO A 510 -17.97 10.56 -6.43
CA PRO A 510 -19.38 10.54 -6.03
C PRO A 510 -19.55 10.77 -4.51
N ALA A 511 -18.94 11.84 -3.98
CA ALA A 511 -19.16 12.33 -2.62
C ALA A 511 -20.27 13.39 -2.61
N ASP A 512 -21.12 13.35 -1.60
CA ASP A 512 -22.24 14.28 -1.39
C ASP A 512 -21.79 15.63 -0.79
N GLY A 513 -20.49 15.79 -0.52
CA GLY A 513 -19.89 16.94 0.17
C GLY A 513 -18.64 16.57 0.98
N VAL A 514 -18.09 17.55 1.71
CA VAL A 514 -16.97 17.37 2.64
C VAL A 514 -17.53 17.38 4.07
N GLY A 515 -17.40 16.26 4.79
CA GLY A 515 -17.95 16.06 6.13
C GLY A 515 -16.98 16.47 7.24
N LEU A 516 -15.69 16.56 6.90
CA LEU A 516 -14.64 17.12 7.74
C LEU A 516 -13.57 17.78 6.87
N LEU A 517 -13.60 19.12 6.79
CA LEU A 517 -12.46 19.92 6.35
C LEU A 517 -11.60 20.28 7.58
N ARG A 518 -10.39 19.72 7.64
CA ARG A 518 -9.36 20.02 8.64
C ARG A 518 -8.51 21.20 8.19
N GLN A 519 -8.74 22.38 8.76
CA GLN A 519 -7.97 23.56 8.39
C GLN A 519 -6.53 23.54 8.91
N GLU A 520 -6.18 22.66 9.85
CA GLU A 520 -4.84 22.56 10.43
C GLU A 520 -3.73 22.38 9.37
N PHE A 521 -4.04 21.70 8.26
CA PHE A 521 -3.14 21.56 7.11
C PHE A 521 -2.86 22.91 6.43
N ILE A 522 -3.89 23.74 6.22
CA ILE A 522 -3.78 25.11 5.68
C ILE A 522 -2.90 25.98 6.59
N TRP A 523 -3.03 25.81 7.91
CA TRP A 523 -2.20 26.53 8.87
C TRP A 523 -0.72 26.13 8.77
N THR A 524 -0.40 24.85 8.57
CA THR A 524 0.99 24.39 8.42
C THR A 524 1.60 24.69 7.05
N SER A 525 0.80 24.69 5.97
CA SER A 525 1.28 24.83 4.59
C SER A 525 1.28 26.27 4.07
N GLU A 526 0.20 27.03 4.28
CA GLU A 526 0.02 28.37 3.71
C GLU A 526 0.31 29.51 4.70
N ILE A 527 0.07 29.28 6.00
CA ILE A 527 0.18 30.31 7.05
C ILE A 527 1.55 30.25 7.75
N GLY A 528 1.93 29.10 8.31
CA GLY A 528 3.23 28.83 8.94
C GLY A 528 3.52 29.54 10.27
N GLU A 529 2.65 30.46 10.70
CA GLU A 529 2.88 31.34 11.85
C GLU A 529 1.74 31.30 12.87
N HIS A 530 2.05 31.59 14.13
CA HIS A 530 1.04 31.65 15.19
C HIS A 530 0.14 32.89 15.02
N PRO A 531 -1.20 32.77 15.14
CA PRO A 531 -2.12 33.86 14.83
C PRO A 531 -1.97 35.05 15.78
N LEU A 532 -1.66 34.83 17.06
CA LEU A 532 -1.39 35.93 18.00
C LEU A 532 -0.08 36.64 17.66
N TYR A 533 0.91 35.93 17.11
CA TYR A 533 2.14 36.52 16.57
C TYR A 533 1.87 37.32 15.29
N MET A 534 1.00 36.83 14.40
CA MET A 534 0.56 37.61 13.24
C MET A 534 -0.24 38.87 13.63
N ILE A 535 -1.07 38.80 14.68
CA ILE A 535 -1.77 39.97 15.25
C ILE A 535 -0.75 40.97 15.80
N GLU A 536 0.18 40.54 16.66
CA GLU A 536 1.22 41.39 17.25
C GLU A 536 2.11 42.06 16.19
N THR A 537 2.40 41.35 15.09
CA THR A 537 3.21 41.87 13.97
C THR A 537 2.38 42.61 12.90
N GLY A 538 1.10 42.92 13.16
CA GLY A 538 0.25 43.74 12.27
C GLY A 538 -0.24 43.03 11.01
N ARG A 539 -0.11 41.70 10.92
CA ARG A 539 -0.45 40.85 9.75
C ARG A 539 -1.74 40.03 9.94
N ALA A 540 -2.63 40.46 10.84
CA ALA A 540 -3.91 39.80 11.09
C ALA A 540 -4.77 39.62 9.81
N GLU A 541 -4.74 40.59 8.90
CA GLU A 541 -5.49 40.52 7.63
C GLU A 541 -4.85 39.56 6.61
N GLU A 542 -3.52 39.37 6.65
CA GLU A 542 -2.82 38.36 5.84
C GLU A 542 -3.30 36.95 6.22
N PHE A 543 -3.40 36.67 7.52
CA PHE A 543 -3.95 35.41 8.04
C PHE A 543 -5.38 35.17 7.52
N VAL A 544 -6.27 36.16 7.66
CA VAL A 544 -7.68 36.06 7.22
C VAL A 544 -7.77 35.78 5.72
N ASN A 545 -6.99 36.49 4.91
CA ASN A 545 -7.02 36.35 3.46
C ASN A 545 -6.45 35.00 2.99
N LYS A 546 -5.35 34.51 3.58
CA LYS A 546 -4.79 33.17 3.29
C LYS A 546 -5.77 32.05 3.63
N LEU A 547 -6.27 32.05 4.88
CA LEU A 547 -7.22 31.04 5.34
C LEU A 547 -8.50 31.03 4.48
N ALA A 548 -9.05 32.21 4.16
CA ALA A 548 -10.22 32.33 3.32
C ALA A 548 -9.98 31.87 1.87
N GLU A 549 -8.83 32.16 1.27
CA GLU A 549 -8.48 31.72 -0.09
C GLU A 549 -8.35 30.21 -0.20
N ALA A 550 -7.69 29.57 0.77
CA ALA A 550 -7.58 28.12 0.86
C ALA A 550 -8.97 27.44 0.99
N ILE A 551 -9.80 27.92 1.91
CA ILE A 551 -11.18 27.41 2.09
C ILE A 551 -12.03 27.68 0.84
N ARG A 552 -11.86 28.83 0.16
CA ARG A 552 -12.57 29.19 -1.08
C ARG A 552 -12.35 28.14 -2.16
N ARG A 553 -11.11 27.69 -2.38
CA ARG A 553 -10.77 26.67 -3.39
C ARG A 553 -11.56 25.39 -3.16
N ILE A 554 -11.58 24.91 -1.92
CA ILE A 554 -12.31 23.69 -1.53
C ILE A 554 -13.82 23.89 -1.69
N CYS A 555 -14.37 25.00 -1.18
CA CYS A 555 -15.80 25.27 -1.27
C CYS A 555 -16.28 25.46 -2.71
N ALA A 556 -15.45 26.04 -3.58
CA ALA A 556 -15.73 26.19 -5.01
C ALA A 556 -15.73 24.84 -5.73
N ALA A 557 -14.74 23.97 -5.48
CA ALA A 557 -14.66 22.64 -6.10
C ALA A 557 -15.89 21.76 -5.76
N PHE A 558 -16.40 21.87 -4.53
CA PHE A 558 -17.57 21.08 -4.11
C PHE A 558 -18.92 21.73 -4.44
N TYR A 559 -18.97 23.02 -4.77
CA TYR A 559 -20.22 23.79 -4.94
C TYR A 559 -21.22 23.09 -5.90
N PRO A 560 -22.51 22.96 -5.53
CA PRO A 560 -23.18 23.46 -4.33
C PRO A 560 -23.17 22.50 -3.13
N ARG A 561 -22.45 21.37 -3.18
CA ARG A 561 -22.41 20.39 -2.07
C ARG A 561 -21.80 21.00 -0.80
N PRO A 562 -22.29 20.65 0.40
CA PRO A 562 -21.82 21.22 1.66
C PRO A 562 -20.35 20.90 1.92
N VAL A 563 -19.66 21.83 2.58
CA VAL A 563 -18.31 21.68 3.11
C VAL A 563 -18.31 22.07 4.58
N VAL A 564 -18.11 21.09 5.47
CA VAL A 564 -18.12 21.30 6.92
C VAL A 564 -16.69 21.53 7.41
N MET A 565 -16.32 22.79 7.64
CA MET A 565 -15.01 23.16 8.17
C MET A 565 -14.97 23.05 9.69
N ARG A 566 -14.01 22.30 10.23
CA ARG A 566 -13.74 22.30 11.67
C ARG A 566 -12.94 23.55 12.05
N PHE A 567 -13.35 24.25 13.10
CA PHE A 567 -12.49 25.27 13.72
C PHE A 567 -11.19 24.64 14.24
N SER A 568 -10.12 25.42 14.40
CA SER A 568 -8.78 24.88 14.65
C SER A 568 -8.72 24.10 15.98
N ASP A 569 -8.32 22.82 15.92
CA ASP A 569 -8.27 21.89 17.07
C ASP A 569 -6.83 21.53 17.48
N PHE A 570 -5.86 22.34 17.09
CA PHE A 570 -4.47 22.14 17.48
C PHE A 570 -4.32 22.09 19.00
N LYS A 571 -3.49 21.15 19.45
CA LYS A 571 -2.96 21.06 20.80
C LYS A 571 -1.94 22.18 21.01
N SER A 572 -1.73 22.63 22.25
CA SER A 572 -0.74 23.67 22.58
C SER A 572 0.69 23.31 22.15
N THR A 573 1.01 22.00 22.08
CA THR A 573 2.27 21.47 21.55
C THR A 573 2.44 21.62 20.04
N GLU A 574 1.35 21.75 19.28
CA GLU A 574 1.36 21.92 17.83
C GLU A 574 1.43 23.41 17.49
N TYR A 575 0.61 24.25 18.13
CA TYR A 575 0.73 25.71 18.03
C TYR A 575 2.14 26.21 18.40
N ARG A 576 2.80 25.60 19.38
CA ARG A 576 4.19 25.96 19.77
C ARG A 576 5.18 25.83 18.62
N LYS A 577 4.97 24.84 17.73
CA LYS A 577 5.87 24.57 16.59
C LYS A 577 5.70 25.60 15.45
N LEU A 578 4.60 26.36 15.42
CA LEU A 578 4.43 27.47 14.48
C LEU A 578 5.37 28.62 14.85
N LYS A 579 5.81 29.37 13.85
CA LYS A 579 6.67 30.55 14.06
C LYS A 579 6.00 31.55 15.01
N GLY A 580 6.69 31.89 16.09
CA GLY A 580 6.21 32.76 17.16
C GLY A 580 5.35 32.07 18.25
N GLY A 581 5.04 30.77 18.11
CA GLY A 581 4.14 30.05 19.01
C GLY A 581 4.67 29.84 20.43
N GLU A 582 5.99 29.67 20.61
CA GLU A 582 6.63 29.48 21.93
C GLU A 582 6.29 30.56 22.96
N LYS A 583 6.03 31.79 22.51
CA LYS A 583 5.63 32.92 23.38
C LYS A 583 4.23 32.77 23.95
N TYR A 584 3.33 32.09 23.24
CA TYR A 584 1.89 32.07 23.53
C TYR A 584 1.42 30.74 24.15
N GLU A 585 2.18 29.66 23.94
CA GLU A 585 1.69 28.30 24.20
C GLU A 585 2.26 27.66 25.48
N PRO A 586 1.41 27.28 26.46
CA PRO A 586 1.85 26.68 27.73
C PRO A 586 2.31 25.23 27.55
N TYR A 587 3.33 24.82 28.30
CA TYR A 587 3.74 23.41 28.37
C TYR A 587 2.74 22.63 29.22
N GLU A 588 2.08 21.64 28.62
CA GLU A 588 1.02 20.85 29.26
C GLU A 588 1.47 19.38 29.44
N PRO A 589 1.27 18.77 30.63
CA PRO A 589 1.63 17.37 30.86
C PRO A 589 0.86 16.36 30.01
N SER A 590 -0.37 16.71 29.59
CA SER A 590 -1.16 15.95 28.62
C SER A 590 -1.81 16.93 27.64
N ALA A 591 -1.21 17.07 26.47
CA ALA A 591 -1.70 17.95 25.41
C ALA A 591 -2.99 17.42 24.76
N LEU A 592 -3.30 16.13 24.90
CA LEU A 592 -4.53 15.51 24.37
C LEU A 592 -5.79 16.08 25.03
N PHE A 593 -5.78 16.25 26.34
CA PHE A 593 -6.90 16.80 27.13
C PHE A 593 -6.75 18.28 27.50
N GLY A 594 -5.66 18.91 27.05
CA GLY A 594 -5.26 20.27 27.40
C GLY A 594 -6.03 21.41 26.71
N TRP A 595 -5.40 22.58 26.62
CA TRP A 595 -5.98 23.82 26.13
C TRP A 595 -6.15 23.82 24.60
N ARG A 596 -7.18 23.12 24.11
CA ARG A 596 -7.54 22.95 22.69
C ARG A 596 -9.04 23.08 22.44
N GLY A 597 -9.41 23.20 21.16
CA GLY A 597 -10.77 23.35 20.66
C GLY A 597 -11.56 24.43 21.38
N ALA A 598 -12.84 24.17 21.66
CA ALA A 598 -13.78 25.09 22.30
C ALA A 598 -13.20 25.90 23.49
N SER A 599 -12.45 25.25 24.39
CA SER A 599 -11.88 25.87 25.60
C SER A 599 -10.88 27.00 25.32
N ARG A 600 -10.33 27.05 24.11
CA ARG A 600 -9.40 28.07 23.64
C ARG A 600 -10.12 29.26 23.01
N TYR A 601 -11.24 29.04 22.33
CA TYR A 601 -11.93 30.08 21.53
C TYR A 601 -12.52 31.22 22.35
N TYR A 602 -12.96 30.96 23.60
CA TYR A 602 -13.48 31.99 24.51
C TYR A 602 -12.44 32.47 25.54
N ASP A 603 -11.22 31.93 25.53
CA ASP A 603 -10.18 32.31 26.49
C ASP A 603 -9.65 33.72 26.17
N PRO A 604 -9.56 34.66 27.14
CA PRO A 604 -9.05 36.00 26.90
C PRO A 604 -7.64 36.05 26.27
N ARG A 605 -6.84 34.99 26.42
CA ARG A 605 -5.50 34.88 25.82
C ARG A 605 -5.52 34.57 24.33
N TYR A 606 -6.62 34.04 23.79
CA TYR A 606 -6.69 33.53 22.40
C TYR A 606 -7.90 34.03 21.60
N ILE A 607 -8.94 34.58 22.24
CA ILE A 607 -10.18 35.02 21.57
C ILE A 607 -9.96 35.87 20.31
N GLU A 608 -8.95 36.76 20.30
CA GLU A 608 -8.64 37.59 19.12
C GLU A 608 -8.11 36.79 17.91
N ALA A 609 -7.45 35.65 18.14
CA ALA A 609 -7.08 34.72 17.07
C ALA A 609 -8.31 33.96 16.51
N PHE A 610 -9.22 33.51 17.38
CA PHE A 610 -10.46 32.85 16.94
C PHE A 610 -11.36 33.78 16.11
N LYS A 611 -11.38 35.09 16.43
CA LYS A 611 -12.04 36.10 15.59
C LYS A 611 -11.48 36.18 14.17
N LEU A 612 -10.21 35.82 13.94
CA LEU A 612 -9.66 35.76 12.58
C LEU A 612 -10.21 34.57 11.79
N GLU A 613 -10.38 33.40 12.42
CA GLU A 613 -11.07 32.25 11.79
C GLU A 613 -12.52 32.60 11.42
N ILE A 614 -13.25 33.27 12.32
CA ILE A 614 -14.61 33.75 12.04
C ILE A 614 -14.62 34.71 10.84
N LYS A 615 -13.70 35.67 10.78
CA LYS A 615 -13.57 36.61 9.66
C LYS A 615 -13.25 35.90 8.34
N ALA A 616 -12.42 34.86 8.35
CA ALA A 616 -12.13 34.06 7.17
C ALA A 616 -13.38 33.31 6.67
N VAL A 617 -14.15 32.68 7.57
CA VAL A 617 -15.43 32.02 7.22
C VAL A 617 -16.44 33.02 6.65
N LYS A 618 -16.56 34.21 7.25
CA LYS A 618 -17.41 35.29 6.72
C LYS A 618 -16.96 35.73 5.33
N LYS A 619 -15.66 35.99 5.12
CA LYS A 619 -15.10 36.35 3.81
C LYS A 619 -15.49 35.33 2.73
N VAL A 620 -15.38 34.02 3.01
CA VAL A 620 -15.79 32.97 2.05
C VAL A 620 -17.29 32.99 1.76
N ARG A 621 -18.14 33.15 2.79
CA ARG A 621 -19.60 33.15 2.61
C ARG A 621 -20.17 34.45 2.05
N GLU A 622 -19.55 35.59 2.33
CA GLU A 622 -20.09 36.94 2.06
C GLU A 622 -19.41 37.59 0.83
N GLU A 623 -18.09 37.58 0.74
CA GLU A 623 -17.35 38.16 -0.39
C GLU A 623 -17.25 37.20 -1.58
N TYR A 624 -16.90 35.92 -1.34
CA TYR A 624 -16.82 34.91 -2.41
C TYR A 624 -18.16 34.23 -2.72
N GLY A 625 -19.20 34.48 -1.92
CA GLY A 625 -20.56 33.96 -2.14
C GLY A 625 -20.74 32.45 -1.93
N LEU A 626 -19.75 31.74 -1.37
CA LEU A 626 -19.76 30.28 -1.24
C LEU A 626 -20.58 29.84 0.00
N LYS A 627 -21.91 29.88 -0.15
CA LYS A 627 -22.89 29.55 0.91
C LYS A 627 -22.91 28.06 1.32
N ASN A 628 -22.17 27.19 0.65
CA ASN A 628 -22.02 25.78 1.01
C ASN A 628 -21.01 25.54 2.15
N LEU A 629 -20.25 26.56 2.59
CA LEU A 629 -19.38 26.46 3.76
C LEU A 629 -20.18 26.47 5.08
N TRP A 630 -20.13 25.37 5.81
CA TRP A 630 -20.63 25.22 7.18
C TRP A 630 -19.44 25.11 8.15
N VAL A 631 -19.70 25.24 9.46
CA VAL A 631 -18.64 25.11 10.49
C VAL A 631 -18.95 24.06 11.53
N MET A 632 -17.90 23.53 12.16
CA MET A 632 -17.97 22.56 13.23
C MET A 632 -17.04 22.97 14.38
N ILE A 633 -17.55 22.90 15.61
CA ILE A 633 -16.82 23.24 16.84
C ILE A 633 -16.24 21.95 17.45
N PRO A 634 -14.90 21.82 17.59
CA PRO A 634 -14.25 20.70 18.25
C PRO A 634 -14.12 20.86 19.77
N PHE A 635 -13.91 19.74 20.44
CA PHE A 635 -13.43 19.57 21.82
C PHE A 635 -14.24 20.37 22.87
N CYS A 636 -15.55 20.48 22.65
CA CYS A 636 -16.47 21.22 23.51
C CYS A 636 -16.93 20.35 24.69
N ARG A 637 -16.47 20.68 25.90
CA ARG A 637 -16.68 19.83 27.09
C ARG A 637 -18.02 20.11 27.75
N ARG A 638 -18.49 21.36 27.73
CA ARG A 638 -19.73 21.80 28.41
C ARG A 638 -20.64 22.65 27.51
N VAL A 639 -21.94 22.63 27.82
CA VAL A 639 -22.97 23.38 27.10
C VAL A 639 -22.75 24.90 27.20
N ASP A 640 -22.25 25.40 28.35
CA ASP A 640 -21.94 26.83 28.51
C ASP A 640 -20.68 27.29 27.79
N GLU A 641 -19.78 26.38 27.39
CA GLU A 641 -18.68 26.71 26.48
C GLU A 641 -19.22 26.96 25.07
N LEU A 642 -20.11 26.07 24.59
CA LEU A 642 -20.74 26.22 23.29
C LEU A 642 -21.55 27.52 23.20
N GLU A 643 -22.37 27.82 24.22
CA GLU A 643 -23.16 29.05 24.28
C GLU A 643 -22.28 30.31 24.14
N ARG A 644 -21.12 30.36 24.80
CA ARG A 644 -20.15 31.46 24.66
C ARG A 644 -19.59 31.55 23.25
N ILE A 645 -19.22 30.42 22.64
CA ILE A 645 -18.64 30.39 21.28
C ILE A 645 -19.65 30.86 20.25
N ILE A 646 -20.89 30.38 20.33
CA ILE A 646 -21.99 30.87 19.47
C ILE A 646 -22.16 32.38 19.64
N LYS A 647 -22.18 32.88 20.88
CA LYS A 647 -22.31 34.31 21.14
C LYS A 647 -21.16 35.13 20.52
N ILE A 648 -19.90 34.66 20.63
CA ILE A 648 -18.73 35.31 20.00
C ILE A 648 -18.88 35.32 18.47
N MET A 649 -19.32 34.21 17.86
CA MET A 649 -19.61 34.17 16.42
C MET A 649 -20.72 35.17 16.04
N GLU A 650 -21.79 35.27 16.84
CA GLU A 650 -22.91 36.20 16.59
C GLU A 650 -22.54 37.69 16.77
N GLU A 651 -21.60 37.99 17.68
CA GLU A 651 -21.02 39.32 17.93
C GLU A 651 -20.10 39.75 16.77
N GLU A 652 -19.27 38.85 16.23
CA GLU A 652 -18.52 39.08 14.98
C GLU A 652 -19.40 39.00 13.71
N GLY A 653 -20.69 38.70 13.87
CA GLY A 653 -21.71 38.72 12.82
C GLY A 653 -21.78 37.48 11.93
N LEU A 654 -21.25 36.34 12.37
CA LEU A 654 -21.44 35.03 11.74
C LEU A 654 -22.56 34.27 12.47
N ARG A 655 -23.80 34.41 11.98
CA ARG A 655 -25.00 33.88 12.64
C ARG A 655 -25.56 32.68 11.90
N LYS A 656 -26.20 31.77 12.63
CA LYS A 656 -26.95 30.66 12.03
C LYS A 656 -28.15 31.19 11.24
N ASP A 657 -28.35 30.62 10.04
CA ASP A 657 -29.45 30.94 9.12
C ASP A 657 -29.89 29.66 8.35
N PRO A 658 -30.85 29.72 7.41
CA PRO A 658 -31.26 28.56 6.61
C PRO A 658 -30.13 27.92 5.78
N ASP A 659 -29.09 28.67 5.40
CA ASP A 659 -27.97 28.23 4.54
C ASP A 659 -26.67 27.99 5.31
N PHE A 660 -26.51 28.57 6.51
CA PHE A 660 -25.35 28.37 7.39
C PHE A 660 -25.69 27.39 8.52
N LYS A 661 -24.96 26.27 8.59
CA LYS A 661 -25.09 25.28 9.66
C LYS A 661 -23.89 25.31 10.59
N ILE A 662 -24.17 25.07 11.87
CA ILE A 662 -23.17 24.92 12.91
C ILE A 662 -23.31 23.50 13.48
N TRP A 663 -22.24 22.72 13.38
CA TRP A 663 -22.14 21.36 13.91
C TRP A 663 -21.26 21.31 15.16
N LEU A 664 -21.44 20.25 15.96
CA LEU A 664 -20.54 19.92 17.07
C LEU A 664 -19.76 18.64 16.73
N MET A 665 -18.45 18.63 16.98
CA MET A 665 -17.73 17.36 16.96
C MET A 665 -18.10 16.59 18.23
N ALA A 666 -18.77 15.45 18.09
CA ALA A 666 -19.13 14.59 19.21
C ALA A 666 -17.97 13.64 19.50
N GLU A 667 -17.08 14.08 20.38
CA GLU A 667 -15.82 13.40 20.67
C GLU A 667 -15.53 13.25 22.17
N LEU A 668 -16.43 13.76 23.03
CA LEU A 668 -16.38 13.61 24.48
C LEU A 668 -17.67 12.95 24.98
N PRO A 669 -17.64 12.15 26.07
CA PRO A 669 -18.83 11.51 26.61
C PRO A 669 -19.91 12.52 27.02
N SER A 670 -19.52 13.74 27.43
CA SER A 670 -20.46 14.81 27.75
C SER A 670 -21.28 15.28 26.55
N ASN A 671 -20.74 15.23 25.31
CA ASN A 671 -21.51 15.59 24.10
C ASN A 671 -22.69 14.64 23.87
N ILE A 672 -22.53 13.38 24.27
CA ILE A 672 -23.51 12.31 24.10
C ILE A 672 -24.51 12.33 25.26
N LEU A 673 -24.02 12.34 26.50
CA LEU A 673 -24.85 12.33 27.70
C LEU A 673 -25.72 13.59 27.86
N LEU A 674 -25.32 14.72 27.26
CA LEU A 674 -26.05 15.99 27.30
C LEU A 674 -26.48 16.45 25.89
N ALA A 675 -26.62 15.52 24.93
CA ALA A 675 -26.99 15.84 23.55
C ALA A 675 -28.26 16.71 23.48
N ASP A 676 -29.27 16.39 24.29
CA ASP A 676 -30.54 17.13 24.40
C ASP A 676 -30.37 18.61 24.86
N LYS A 677 -29.26 18.93 25.53
CA LYS A 677 -28.89 20.31 25.89
C LYS A 677 -28.08 20.98 24.79
N PHE A 678 -27.15 20.26 24.17
CA PHE A 678 -26.33 20.75 23.05
C PHE A 678 -27.18 21.05 21.80
N ASN A 679 -28.20 20.23 21.50
CA ASN A 679 -29.14 20.34 20.38
C ASN A 679 -29.74 21.75 20.18
N LYS A 680 -29.86 22.56 21.25
CA LYS A 680 -30.41 23.92 21.19
C LYS A 680 -29.58 24.88 20.33
N TYR A 681 -28.26 24.69 20.30
CA TYR A 681 -27.32 25.65 19.72
C TYR A 681 -26.88 25.25 18.29
N ILE A 682 -26.87 23.96 17.98
CA ILE A 682 -26.34 23.37 16.73
C ILE A 682 -27.45 22.82 15.82
N ASP A 683 -27.05 22.36 14.62
CA ASP A 683 -27.92 21.73 13.62
C ASP A 683 -27.61 20.24 13.41
N GLY A 684 -26.43 19.81 13.85
CA GLY A 684 -25.99 18.43 13.75
C GLY A 684 -24.69 18.16 14.48
N TYR A 685 -24.26 16.91 14.40
CA TYR A 685 -23.02 16.40 14.97
C TYR A 685 -22.15 15.77 13.89
N SER A 686 -20.83 15.77 14.10
CA SER A 686 -19.97 14.74 13.50
C SER A 686 -19.25 14.00 14.61
N ILE A 687 -19.43 12.68 14.69
CA ILE A 687 -18.74 11.84 15.66
C ILE A 687 -17.24 11.82 15.33
N GLY A 688 -16.42 12.30 16.26
CA GLY A 688 -14.96 12.16 16.21
C GLY A 688 -14.58 10.83 16.84
N SER A 689 -14.66 9.74 16.08
CA SER A 689 -14.62 8.38 16.64
C SER A 689 -13.31 8.03 17.35
N ASN A 690 -12.19 8.64 16.93
CA ASN A 690 -10.89 8.50 17.59
C ASN A 690 -10.92 9.04 19.04
N ASP A 691 -11.12 10.33 19.20
CA ASP A 691 -11.14 11.01 20.50
C ASP A 691 -12.31 10.53 21.37
N LEU A 692 -13.45 10.14 20.76
CA LEU A 692 -14.55 9.49 21.47
C LEU A 692 -14.13 8.13 22.06
N THR A 693 -13.42 7.30 21.30
CA THR A 693 -12.94 5.99 21.76
C THR A 693 -11.91 6.17 22.87
N MET A 694 -10.94 7.08 22.70
CA MET A 694 -9.94 7.40 23.72
C MET A 694 -10.58 7.90 25.03
N THR A 695 -11.64 8.72 24.94
CA THR A 695 -12.30 9.30 26.12
C THR A 695 -13.30 8.36 26.80
N ILE A 696 -13.94 7.44 26.06
CA ILE A 696 -14.82 6.40 26.63
C ILE A 696 -14.00 5.30 27.31
N LEU A 697 -12.94 4.81 26.65
CA LEU A 697 -12.13 3.70 27.15
C LEU A 697 -11.00 4.14 28.10
N GLY A 698 -10.67 5.44 28.13
CA GLY A 698 -9.60 5.98 28.96
C GLY A 698 -8.19 5.61 28.47
N CYS A 699 -8.04 5.28 27.18
CA CYS A 699 -6.78 4.90 26.55
C CYS A 699 -6.26 5.99 25.61
N ASP A 700 -4.96 6.26 25.63
CA ASP A 700 -4.29 7.07 24.61
C ASP A 700 -3.74 6.12 23.54
N ARG A 701 -4.20 6.26 22.29
CA ARG A 701 -3.77 5.39 21.18
C ARG A 701 -2.32 5.64 20.76
N ASP A 702 -1.78 6.81 21.08
CA ASP A 702 -0.39 7.19 20.78
C ASP A 702 0.56 6.67 21.89
N ASN A 703 0.03 6.02 22.94
CA ASN A 703 0.77 5.42 24.04
C ASN A 703 0.82 3.89 23.91
N GLU A 704 1.98 3.36 23.49
CA GLU A 704 2.21 1.92 23.22
C GLU A 704 1.71 0.97 24.33
N ALA A 705 1.80 1.38 25.60
CA ALA A 705 1.39 0.54 26.73
C ALA A 705 -0.12 0.26 26.78
N VAL A 706 -0.96 1.11 26.18
CA VAL A 706 -2.43 0.99 26.18
C VAL A 706 -3.07 1.08 24.80
N ALA A 707 -2.31 1.39 23.74
CA ALA A 707 -2.80 1.50 22.37
C ALA A 707 -3.51 0.23 21.88
N HIS A 708 -3.11 -0.96 22.36
CA HIS A 708 -3.75 -2.24 22.06
C HIS A 708 -5.19 -2.39 22.62
N LEU A 709 -5.63 -1.49 23.50
CA LEU A 709 -7.00 -1.43 24.04
C LEU A 709 -7.93 -0.55 23.18
N PHE A 710 -7.38 0.21 22.22
CA PHE A 710 -8.16 1.09 21.35
C PHE A 710 -8.88 0.28 20.27
N ASP A 711 -10.22 0.21 20.35
CA ASP A 711 -11.07 -0.29 19.25
C ASP A 711 -12.34 0.56 19.15
N GLU A 712 -12.50 1.25 18.02
CA GLU A 712 -13.68 2.09 17.72
C GLU A 712 -14.98 1.27 17.63
N ARG A 713 -14.88 -0.07 17.54
CA ARG A 713 -15.99 -1.02 17.46
C ARG A 713 -16.40 -1.59 18.83
N ASP A 714 -15.75 -1.18 19.91
CA ASP A 714 -16.08 -1.60 21.28
C ASP A 714 -17.55 -1.31 21.62
N LEU A 715 -18.13 -2.15 22.49
CA LEU A 715 -19.54 -2.06 22.85
C LEU A 715 -19.89 -0.72 23.54
N ALA A 716 -19.00 -0.17 24.38
CA ALA A 716 -19.22 1.11 25.03
C ALA A 716 -19.26 2.26 24.01
N VAL A 717 -18.38 2.23 23.01
CA VAL A 717 -18.35 3.22 21.91
C VAL A 717 -19.58 3.10 21.03
N LYS A 718 -19.95 1.87 20.60
CA LYS A 718 -21.17 1.62 19.82
C LYS A 718 -22.44 2.05 20.55
N ARG A 719 -22.58 1.71 21.83
CA ARG A 719 -23.70 2.16 22.69
C ARG A 719 -23.80 3.69 22.73
N ALA A 720 -22.67 4.37 22.91
CA ALA A 720 -22.62 5.82 22.97
C ALA A 720 -23.00 6.46 21.62
N ILE A 721 -22.55 5.90 20.50
CA ILE A 721 -22.94 6.33 19.14
C ILE A 721 -24.45 6.15 18.91
N LYS A 722 -25.01 4.96 19.22
CA LYS A 722 -26.47 4.70 19.06
C LYS A 722 -27.31 5.65 19.92
N LEU A 723 -26.86 5.93 21.15
CA LEU A 723 -27.49 6.91 22.05
C LEU A 723 -27.44 8.34 21.47
N LEU A 724 -26.29 8.78 20.95
CA LEU A 724 -26.17 10.11 20.34
C LEU A 724 -27.13 10.27 19.16
N ILE A 725 -27.16 9.32 18.22
CA ILE A 725 -28.05 9.36 17.05
C ILE A 725 -29.51 9.50 17.51
N LYS A 726 -29.94 8.65 18.46
CA LYS A 726 -31.29 8.68 19.04
C LYS A 726 -31.65 10.02 19.70
N LEU A 727 -30.72 10.64 20.43
CA LEU A 727 -30.96 11.92 21.12
C LEU A 727 -30.91 13.13 20.17
N ALA A 728 -30.03 13.11 19.16
CA ALA A 728 -29.93 14.14 18.14
C ALA A 728 -31.19 14.15 17.25
N HIS A 729 -31.59 12.97 16.76
CA HIS A 729 -32.76 12.80 15.89
C HIS A 729 -34.06 13.24 16.54
N LYS A 730 -34.20 13.08 17.87
CA LYS A 730 -35.38 13.52 18.62
C LYS A 730 -35.70 15.01 18.43
N ASP A 731 -34.67 15.85 18.30
CA ASP A 731 -34.79 17.29 18.08
C ASP A 731 -34.48 17.69 16.62
N GLY A 732 -34.52 16.73 15.69
CA GLY A 732 -34.31 16.94 14.25
C GLY A 732 -32.88 17.30 13.86
N LYS A 733 -31.88 16.90 14.65
CA LYS A 733 -30.45 17.18 14.38
C LYS A 733 -29.81 16.01 13.64
N VAL A 734 -29.06 16.31 12.59
CA VAL A 734 -28.35 15.29 11.80
C VAL A 734 -27.12 14.78 12.53
N VAL A 735 -26.74 13.53 12.31
CA VAL A 735 -25.51 12.93 12.83
C VAL A 735 -24.68 12.35 11.71
N SER A 736 -23.46 12.87 11.59
CA SER A 736 -22.38 12.34 10.77
C SER A 736 -21.36 11.58 11.63
N ILE A 737 -20.48 10.83 10.99
CA ILE A 737 -19.23 10.33 11.60
C ILE A 737 -18.04 10.66 10.71
N CYS A 738 -16.90 10.95 11.34
CA CYS A 738 -15.62 11.15 10.65
C CYS A 738 -14.51 10.41 11.42
N GLY A 739 -13.72 9.63 10.71
CA GLY A 739 -12.70 8.75 11.29
C GLY A 739 -12.24 7.72 10.26
N GLN A 740 -11.28 6.88 10.64
CA GLN A 740 -10.79 5.81 9.75
C GLN A 740 -11.65 4.55 9.84
N ALA A 741 -12.27 4.23 11.00
CA ALA A 741 -13.12 3.04 11.14
C ALA A 741 -14.16 2.83 10.01
N PRO A 742 -14.96 3.83 9.56
CA PRO A 742 -15.91 3.62 8.47
C PRO A 742 -15.28 3.39 7.09
N SER A 743 -13.98 3.69 6.93
CA SER A 743 -13.20 3.40 5.72
C SER A 743 -12.57 1.99 5.76
N ILE A 744 -12.40 1.41 6.96
CA ILE A 744 -11.67 0.15 7.20
C ILE A 744 -12.60 -1.02 7.52
N TYR A 745 -13.70 -0.79 8.25
CA TYR A 745 -14.51 -1.84 8.88
C TYR A 745 -15.95 -1.88 8.33
N PRO A 746 -16.27 -2.81 7.41
CA PRO A 746 -17.62 -2.90 6.82
C PRO A 746 -18.72 -3.24 7.84
N ASP A 747 -18.41 -4.00 8.89
CA ASP A 747 -19.31 -4.31 9.99
C ASP A 747 -19.67 -3.07 10.81
N PHE A 748 -18.73 -2.14 10.98
CA PHE A 748 -18.96 -0.85 11.61
C PHE A 748 -19.86 0.04 10.75
N VAL A 749 -19.66 0.06 9.42
CA VAL A 749 -20.56 0.75 8.49
C VAL A 749 -21.99 0.19 8.57
N GLU A 750 -22.17 -1.13 8.63
CA GLU A 750 -23.51 -1.74 8.82
C GLU A 750 -24.14 -1.37 10.17
N PHE A 751 -23.36 -1.38 11.26
CA PHE A 751 -23.82 -0.88 12.57
C PHE A 751 -24.30 0.59 12.51
N LEU A 752 -23.55 1.48 11.84
CA LEU A 752 -23.89 2.90 11.74
C LEU A 752 -25.18 3.13 10.94
N ILE A 753 -25.35 2.45 9.80
CA ILE A 753 -26.56 2.55 8.96
C ILE A 753 -27.77 1.98 9.71
N ARG A 754 -27.64 0.81 10.36
CA ARG A 754 -28.73 0.22 11.18
C ARG A 754 -29.09 1.10 12.38
N SER A 755 -28.12 1.80 12.96
CA SER A 755 -28.36 2.80 14.02
C SER A 755 -28.99 4.10 13.51
N GLY A 756 -29.11 4.28 12.19
CA GLY A 756 -29.79 5.42 11.56
C GLY A 756 -28.90 6.61 11.23
N ILE A 757 -27.60 6.45 11.00
CA ILE A 757 -26.72 7.60 10.73
C ILE A 757 -27.10 8.35 9.42
N ASP A 758 -27.08 9.68 9.46
CA ASP A 758 -27.42 10.53 8.30
C ASP A 758 -26.29 10.58 7.27
N SER A 759 -25.03 10.54 7.71
CA SER A 759 -23.87 10.60 6.82
C SER A 759 -22.60 9.96 7.37
N ILE A 760 -21.74 9.48 6.47
CA ILE A 760 -20.44 8.88 6.79
C ILE A 760 -19.36 9.61 6.00
N SER A 761 -18.34 10.13 6.70
CA SER A 761 -17.22 10.87 6.10
C SER A 761 -15.95 10.00 6.06
N VAL A 762 -15.56 9.59 4.85
CA VAL A 762 -14.44 8.65 4.59
C VAL A 762 -13.27 9.33 3.89
N ASN A 763 -12.14 8.63 3.76
CA ASN A 763 -11.03 9.12 2.93
C ASN A 763 -11.38 9.08 1.43
N PRO A 764 -10.77 9.92 0.56
CA PRO A 764 -11.10 10.01 -0.85
C PRO A 764 -11.09 8.67 -1.63
N ASP A 765 -10.12 7.81 -1.34
CA ASP A 765 -9.97 6.47 -1.90
C ASP A 765 -11.12 5.52 -1.55
N ALA A 766 -11.71 5.66 -0.37
CA ALA A 766 -12.80 4.82 0.12
C ALA A 766 -14.20 5.24 -0.39
N VAL A 767 -14.38 6.46 -0.92
CA VAL A 767 -15.72 7.03 -1.28
C VAL A 767 -16.56 6.09 -2.16
N VAL A 768 -15.98 5.57 -3.25
CA VAL A 768 -16.71 4.72 -4.21
C VAL A 768 -17.09 3.37 -3.60
N TYR A 769 -16.17 2.77 -2.82
CA TYR A 769 -16.41 1.53 -2.11
C TYR A 769 -17.50 1.69 -1.04
N THR A 770 -17.37 2.70 -0.18
CA THR A 770 -18.34 2.97 0.89
C THR A 770 -19.74 3.25 0.34
N ARG A 771 -19.88 3.99 -0.78
CA ARG A 771 -21.19 4.20 -1.42
C ARG A 771 -21.83 2.88 -1.90
N LYS A 772 -21.06 1.99 -2.54
CA LYS A 772 -21.55 0.67 -2.98
C LYS A 772 -21.94 -0.21 -1.78
N LEU A 773 -21.14 -0.19 -0.70
CA LEU A 773 -21.41 -0.89 0.54
C LEU A 773 -22.69 -0.40 1.23
N VAL A 774 -22.86 0.92 1.37
CA VAL A 774 -24.05 1.55 1.97
C VAL A 774 -25.30 1.18 1.19
N ALA A 775 -25.29 1.30 -0.14
CA ALA A 775 -26.42 0.90 -0.99
C ALA A 775 -26.81 -0.59 -0.80
N SER A 776 -25.82 -1.48 -0.69
CA SER A 776 -26.04 -2.91 -0.43
C SER A 776 -26.67 -3.17 0.95
N ILE A 777 -26.24 -2.44 1.98
CA ILE A 777 -26.76 -2.55 3.35
C ILE A 777 -28.19 -1.98 3.43
N GLU A 778 -28.46 -0.82 2.83
CA GLU A 778 -29.80 -0.22 2.77
C GLU A 778 -30.78 -1.15 2.04
N GLN A 779 -30.38 -1.69 0.89
CA GLN A 779 -31.18 -2.67 0.14
C GLN A 779 -31.46 -3.93 0.98
N ARG A 780 -30.46 -4.42 1.73
CA ARG A 780 -30.65 -5.55 2.67
C ARG A 780 -31.68 -5.21 3.74
N ILE A 781 -31.57 -4.06 4.40
CA ILE A 781 -32.51 -3.62 5.45
C ILE A 781 -33.95 -3.50 4.90
N MET A 782 -34.12 -3.03 3.66
CA MET A 782 -35.42 -3.00 2.99
C MET A 782 -35.99 -4.41 2.76
N LEU A 783 -35.17 -5.36 2.30
CA LEU A 783 -35.56 -6.75 2.07
C LEU A 783 -35.88 -7.49 3.38
N GLU A 784 -35.10 -7.27 4.43
CA GLU A 784 -35.36 -7.81 5.78
C GLU A 784 -36.73 -7.34 6.30
N LYS A 785 -37.04 -6.05 6.17
CA LYS A 785 -38.34 -5.48 6.55
C LYS A 785 -39.50 -6.01 5.69
N ALA A 786 -39.28 -6.23 4.39
CA ALA A 786 -40.31 -6.72 3.48
C ALA A 786 -40.61 -8.23 3.64
N THR A 787 -39.61 -9.03 4.04
CA THR A 787 -39.73 -10.49 4.19
C THR A 787 -40.02 -10.94 5.62
N GLY A 788 -39.73 -10.11 6.61
CA GLY A 788 -39.73 -10.51 8.03
C GLY A 788 -38.57 -11.45 8.39
N MET A 789 -37.63 -11.70 7.46
CA MET A 789 -36.47 -12.56 7.64
C MET A 789 -35.21 -11.69 7.62
N GLY A 790 -34.62 -11.44 8.78
CA GLY A 790 -33.45 -10.59 8.90
C GLY A 790 -32.61 -10.86 10.14
N ILE A 791 -31.44 -10.21 10.17
CA ILE A 791 -30.54 -10.24 11.32
C ILE A 791 -31.25 -9.56 12.50
N LYS A 792 -31.35 -10.24 13.65
CA LYS A 792 -31.83 -9.59 14.88
C LYS A 792 -30.81 -8.51 15.27
N GLU A 793 -31.29 -7.31 15.59
CA GLU A 793 -30.44 -6.31 16.24
C GLU A 793 -29.81 -6.91 17.51
N ASP A 794 -28.55 -6.60 17.72
CA ASP A 794 -27.82 -6.97 18.92
C ASP A 794 -28.50 -6.30 20.13
N PRO A 795 -29.10 -7.09 21.05
CA PRO A 795 -29.84 -6.54 22.19
C PRO A 795 -28.93 -5.78 23.14
N ASP A 796 -27.61 -6.03 23.10
CA ASP A 796 -26.65 -5.29 23.91
C ASP A 796 -26.36 -3.89 23.36
N LEU A 797 -26.83 -3.48 22.17
CA LEU A 797 -26.59 -2.12 21.67
C LEU A 797 -27.47 -1.04 22.32
N ASP A 798 -28.59 -1.40 22.93
CA ASP A 798 -29.50 -0.43 23.56
C ASP A 798 -29.12 -0.14 25.02
N ILE A 799 -28.95 1.14 25.34
CA ILE A 799 -28.91 1.63 26.72
C ILE A 799 -30.36 1.78 27.23
N PRO A 800 -30.73 1.19 28.37
CA PRO A 800 -31.96 1.55 29.08
C PRO A 800 -31.85 3.00 29.57
N ILE A 801 -32.74 3.88 29.09
CA ILE A 801 -32.81 5.32 29.43
C ILE A 801 -33.96 5.54 30.41
#